data_AF-A0A7K6W024-F1
#
_entry.id   AF-A0A7K6W024-F1
#
_cell.length_a   1.000
_cell.length_b   1.000
_cell.length_c   1.000
_cell.angle_alpha   90.00
_cell.angle_beta   90.00
_cell.angle_gamma   90.00
#
_symmetry.space_group_name_H-M   'P 1'
#
loop_
_entity.id
_entity.type
_entity.pdbx_description
1 polymer ?
#
loop_
_entity_poly.entity_id
_entity_poly.type
_entity_poly.pdbx_seq_one_letter_code
_entity_poly.pdbx_strand_id
1 'polypeptide(L)'
;RLDANHINYVPPNCFNGLVSLRHLWLDDNSLTEIPVQAFRSLPALQAMTLALNKIRYIPDYAFGNLSSLVVLHLHNNRIHSLGKKCFDGLHSLETLDLNYNSLDEFPTAIRTLTNLKELGFHSNNIKSIPERAFVGNPSLITIHFYDNPIQLVGKSAFQHLPELRTLTLNGASQITEFPDLTGTTSLESLTLTGAQITSLPKSACDQLPNLQVLDLSYNLLEDLPCFTACKKLQKIDLHHNEIGEIKADTFQQLAALRSLDLAWNKIKIIHPNAFSSLPSLIKLDVSSNLLSSFPVTGLHGLTHLKLTGNHGLQSLISSENFPELKVMEMPYAYQCCAFGACESHYKFSNQWNKDENSSIDDFHRKDAGLIHIQDERDFEDFFLDFEEDLKAHHSVQCSPSPGPFKPCDHLFGSWLIRIGVWTIVALTFICNALVSATVFRSPLYVSSIKLLIGLIAIVNALMGLASGVLASVDASTFGSFAQYGAQWESGTGCQITGLLSIFASEASIFLLTLAALERAFSVKHATKFETKSSIASVKIAIFFCFMLSLIVAVIPLLTGSEYGVSPLCLPLPFGEPTAMGYMVALVLLNSLCFLVMTIAYTKLYCSLEKGELDNIWDCSMVKHIALLLFTNCILYCPVAFLSFSSLLNLTFISPEVIKSILLVIVPLPACLNPLLYILFNPHFKEDLGSLRKQTLLWRRSKHASLISVNSEDIEKQSCDSTQALVTFTSASISYDMPTSNSLMPSSYQMTESCSLSSVAFVPCH
;
A
#
# COMPACT_ATOMS: atom_id res chain seq x y z
N ARG A 1 -57.35 3.31 29.20
CA ARG A 1 -56.25 4.16 28.70
C ARG A 1 -56.09 5.28 29.69
N LEU A 2 -54.97 5.27 30.40
CA LEU A 2 -54.52 6.26 31.40
C LEU A 2 -53.08 6.70 31.09
N ASP A 3 -52.66 6.41 29.86
CA ASP A 3 -51.39 6.69 29.20
C ASP A 3 -51.16 8.19 28.96
N ALA A 4 -49.90 8.61 28.83
CA ALA A 4 -49.48 9.99 28.54
C ALA A 4 -50.10 11.04 29.51
N ASN A 5 -49.93 10.81 30.81
CA ASN A 5 -50.53 11.60 31.88
C ASN A 5 -49.47 11.98 32.95
N HIS A 6 -49.91 12.59 34.05
CA HIS A 6 -49.04 12.95 35.18
C HIS A 6 -49.38 12.13 36.45
N ILE A 7 -49.90 10.92 36.28
CA ILE A 7 -50.28 10.03 37.39
C ILE A 7 -48.98 9.61 38.11
N ASN A 8 -48.89 9.99 39.38
CA ASN A 8 -47.80 9.61 40.29
C ASN A 8 -48.24 8.59 41.35
N TYR A 9 -49.55 8.39 41.51
CA TYR A 9 -50.16 7.52 42.52
C TYR A 9 -51.47 6.94 42.00
N VAL A 10 -51.68 5.64 42.20
CA VAL A 10 -52.91 4.92 41.84
C VAL A 10 -53.60 4.48 43.15
N PRO A 11 -54.78 5.04 43.50
CA PRO A 11 -55.44 4.74 44.76
C PRO A 11 -55.82 3.24 44.90
N PRO A 12 -55.65 2.63 46.08
CA PRO A 12 -56.17 1.29 46.35
C PRO A 12 -57.65 1.16 46.00
N ASN A 13 -58.05 0.02 45.44
CA ASN A 13 -59.42 -0.30 45.03
C ASN A 13 -60.02 0.58 43.90
N CYS A 14 -59.27 1.46 43.24
CA CYS A 14 -59.80 2.29 42.14
C CYS A 14 -60.31 1.47 40.93
N PHE A 15 -59.85 0.23 40.79
CA PHE A 15 -60.27 -0.72 39.75
C PHE A 15 -61.24 -1.80 40.25
N ASN A 16 -61.82 -1.64 41.45
CA ASN A 16 -62.76 -2.61 41.99
C ASN A 16 -64.05 -2.67 41.14
N GLY A 17 -64.58 -3.87 40.92
CA GLY A 17 -65.74 -4.11 40.05
C GLY A 17 -65.44 -4.18 38.54
N LEU A 18 -64.22 -3.85 38.09
CA LEU A 18 -63.82 -3.90 36.67
C LEU A 18 -63.50 -5.32 36.18
N VAL A 19 -64.38 -6.29 36.47
CA VAL A 19 -64.15 -7.73 36.24
C VAL A 19 -63.94 -8.14 34.78
N SER A 20 -64.35 -7.29 33.83
CA SER A 20 -64.18 -7.51 32.39
C SER A 20 -62.97 -6.79 31.78
N LEU A 21 -62.16 -6.10 32.59
CA LEU A 21 -61.01 -5.34 32.09
C LEU A 21 -59.88 -6.27 31.63
N ARG A 22 -59.56 -6.22 30.33
CA ARG A 22 -58.50 -7.03 29.70
C ARG A 22 -57.22 -6.26 29.41
N HIS A 23 -57.30 -4.96 29.15
CA HIS A 23 -56.15 -4.14 28.74
C HIS A 23 -56.04 -2.89 29.62
N LEU A 24 -54.89 -2.69 30.24
CA LEU A 24 -54.59 -1.54 31.10
C LEU A 24 -53.31 -0.83 30.63
N TRP A 25 -53.49 0.39 30.15
CA TRP A 25 -52.41 1.28 29.72
C TRP A 25 -52.20 2.36 30.80
N LEU A 26 -51.01 2.39 31.38
CA LEU A 26 -50.52 3.33 32.41
C LEU A 26 -49.10 3.84 32.05
N ASP A 27 -48.72 3.72 30.79
CA ASP A 27 -47.45 4.17 30.24
C ASP A 27 -47.35 5.70 30.14
N ASP A 28 -46.13 6.22 30.00
CA ASP A 28 -45.81 7.67 29.97
C ASP A 28 -46.49 8.45 31.10
N ASN A 29 -46.03 8.16 32.32
CA ASN A 29 -46.58 8.70 33.56
C ASN A 29 -45.44 8.96 34.58
N SER A 30 -45.78 9.23 35.83
CA SER A 30 -44.80 9.51 36.90
C SER A 30 -44.88 8.54 38.08
N LEU A 31 -45.31 7.30 37.85
CA LEU A 31 -45.34 6.25 38.86
C LEU A 31 -43.92 5.92 39.33
N THR A 32 -43.71 5.86 40.65
CA THR A 32 -42.41 5.53 41.27
C THR A 32 -42.35 4.11 41.85
N GLU A 33 -43.51 3.47 41.99
CA GLU A 33 -43.68 2.12 42.54
C GLU A 33 -44.83 1.39 41.83
N ILE A 34 -44.89 0.06 41.99
CA ILE A 34 -46.00 -0.76 41.48
C ILE A 34 -47.21 -0.64 42.42
N PRO A 35 -48.41 -0.27 41.95
CA PRO A 35 -49.60 -0.13 42.80
C PRO A 35 -50.27 -1.48 43.08
N VAL A 36 -49.57 -2.36 43.79
CA VAL A 36 -49.94 -3.76 44.08
C VAL A 36 -51.38 -3.92 44.59
N GLN A 37 -51.83 -3.02 45.48
CA GLN A 37 -53.18 -3.08 46.05
C GLN A 37 -54.28 -2.74 45.04
N ALA A 38 -54.00 -1.90 44.03
CA ALA A 38 -54.97 -1.57 42.98
C ALA A 38 -55.10 -2.72 41.95
N PHE A 39 -54.00 -3.40 41.62
CA PHE A 39 -54.01 -4.52 40.67
C PHE A 39 -54.65 -5.79 41.22
N ARG A 40 -54.77 -5.93 42.54
CA ARG A 40 -55.35 -7.13 43.17
C ARG A 40 -56.78 -7.45 42.72
N SER A 41 -57.57 -6.46 42.27
CA SER A 41 -58.95 -6.66 41.79
C SER A 41 -59.07 -6.97 40.28
N LEU A 42 -57.97 -7.26 39.58
CA LEU A 42 -57.93 -7.41 38.11
C LEU A 42 -57.53 -8.83 37.60
N PRO A 43 -58.16 -9.93 38.05
CA PRO A 43 -57.74 -11.29 37.67
C PRO A 43 -57.96 -11.64 36.18
N ALA A 44 -58.81 -10.89 35.48
CA ALA A 44 -59.14 -11.08 34.06
C ALA A 44 -58.24 -10.25 33.10
N LEU A 45 -57.26 -9.51 33.63
CA LEU A 45 -56.36 -8.67 32.84
C LEU A 45 -55.44 -9.53 31.97
N GLN A 46 -55.30 -9.19 30.69
CA GLN A 46 -54.55 -9.92 29.66
C GLN A 46 -53.31 -9.16 29.18
N ALA A 47 -53.38 -7.82 29.07
CA ALA A 47 -52.22 -6.98 28.75
C ALA A 47 -52.13 -5.77 29.67
N MET A 48 -50.92 -5.48 30.14
CA MET A 48 -50.63 -4.30 30.96
C MET A 48 -49.31 -3.66 30.55
N THR A 49 -49.32 -2.33 30.44
CA THR A 49 -48.08 -1.55 30.28
C THR A 49 -47.95 -0.51 31.38
N LEU A 50 -46.74 -0.47 31.96
CA LEU A 50 -46.26 0.48 32.95
C LEU A 50 -44.96 1.13 32.45
N ALA A 51 -44.74 1.13 31.14
CA ALA A 51 -43.54 1.65 30.50
C ALA A 51 -43.42 3.17 30.61
N LEU A 52 -42.25 3.74 30.34
CA LEU A 52 -42.01 5.20 30.39
C LEU A 52 -42.46 5.81 31.74
N ASN A 53 -42.06 5.18 32.84
CA ASN A 53 -42.37 5.64 34.20
C ASN A 53 -41.06 5.79 35.01
N LYS A 54 -41.17 5.94 36.33
CA LYS A 54 -40.04 6.19 37.25
C LYS A 54 -39.90 5.07 38.29
N ILE A 55 -40.41 3.88 37.99
CA ILE A 55 -40.41 2.70 38.88
C ILE A 55 -38.97 2.26 39.12
N ARG A 56 -38.59 2.04 40.39
CA ARG A 56 -37.21 1.66 40.79
C ARG A 56 -37.04 0.24 41.29
N TYR A 57 -38.10 -0.34 41.82
CA TYR A 57 -38.11 -1.65 42.48
C TYR A 57 -39.46 -2.34 42.24
N ILE A 58 -39.44 -3.66 42.04
CA ILE A 58 -40.64 -4.49 41.97
C ILE A 58 -40.64 -5.44 43.17
N PRO A 59 -41.58 -5.30 44.14
CA PRO A 59 -41.64 -6.15 45.32
C PRO A 59 -42.09 -7.58 45.00
N ASP A 60 -41.84 -8.52 45.92
CA ASP A 60 -42.40 -9.87 45.85
C ASP A 60 -43.93 -9.84 45.75
N TYR A 61 -44.49 -10.71 44.90
CA TYR A 61 -45.92 -10.83 44.61
C TYR A 61 -46.60 -9.55 44.08
N ALA A 62 -45.84 -8.62 43.48
CA ALA A 62 -46.35 -7.35 42.95
C ALA A 62 -47.54 -7.50 41.98
N PHE A 63 -47.59 -8.62 41.26
CA PHE A 63 -48.62 -8.95 40.28
C PHE A 63 -49.42 -10.21 40.63
N GLY A 64 -49.36 -10.67 41.88
CA GLY A 64 -49.68 -12.06 42.23
C GLY A 64 -51.12 -12.55 42.03
N ASN A 65 -52.07 -11.66 41.73
CA ASN A 65 -53.47 -12.01 41.41
C ASN A 65 -53.82 -11.85 39.91
N LEU A 66 -52.85 -11.49 39.06
CA LEU A 66 -53.05 -11.26 37.61
C LEU A 66 -52.84 -12.57 36.81
N SER A 67 -53.56 -13.64 37.18
CA SER A 67 -53.33 -14.98 36.63
C SER A 67 -53.57 -15.12 35.12
N SER A 68 -54.39 -14.24 34.54
CA SER A 68 -54.74 -14.24 33.11
C SER A 68 -53.81 -13.35 32.26
N LEU A 69 -52.80 -12.71 32.87
CA LEU A 69 -51.95 -11.75 32.18
C LEU A 69 -51.00 -12.47 31.22
N VAL A 70 -51.02 -12.05 29.96
CA VAL A 70 -50.23 -12.59 28.84
C VAL A 70 -49.05 -11.67 28.53
N VAL A 71 -49.27 -10.35 28.57
CA VAL A 71 -48.28 -9.32 28.19
C VAL A 71 -48.07 -8.34 29.34
N LEU A 72 -46.80 -8.17 29.75
CA LEU A 72 -46.38 -7.20 30.76
C LEU A 72 -45.20 -6.35 30.27
N HIS A 73 -45.46 -5.06 30.02
CA HIS A 73 -44.43 -4.09 29.63
C HIS A 73 -44.01 -3.21 30.81
N LEU A 74 -42.72 -3.22 31.12
CA LEU A 74 -42.05 -2.46 32.18
C LEU A 74 -40.84 -1.66 31.65
N HIS A 75 -40.67 -1.58 30.33
CA HIS A 75 -39.53 -0.92 29.70
C HIS A 75 -39.48 0.61 29.93
N ASN A 76 -38.32 1.23 29.70
CA ASN A 76 -38.10 2.66 29.93
C ASN A 76 -38.51 3.10 31.35
N ASN A 77 -38.04 2.36 32.36
CA ASN A 77 -38.20 2.69 33.76
C ASN A 77 -36.81 2.92 34.40
N ARG A 78 -36.72 2.86 35.73
CA ARG A 78 -35.45 2.99 36.48
C ARG A 78 -35.24 1.78 37.39
N ILE A 79 -35.72 0.61 36.96
CA ILE A 79 -35.74 -0.60 37.78
C ILE A 79 -34.30 -1.07 37.97
N HIS A 80 -33.84 -1.04 39.22
CA HIS A 80 -32.49 -1.44 39.61
C HIS A 80 -32.48 -2.80 40.31
N SER A 81 -33.60 -3.16 40.96
CA SER A 81 -33.72 -4.42 41.70
C SER A 81 -35.13 -5.02 41.61
N LEU A 82 -35.18 -6.33 41.73
CA LEU A 82 -36.39 -7.14 41.66
C LEU A 82 -36.46 -8.05 42.90
N GLY A 83 -37.65 -8.18 43.48
CA GLY A 83 -37.93 -9.24 44.45
C GLY A 83 -37.76 -10.63 43.82
N LYS A 84 -37.32 -11.62 44.60
CA LYS A 84 -37.08 -12.99 44.11
C LYS A 84 -38.35 -13.71 43.64
N LYS A 85 -39.52 -13.19 44.02
CA LYS A 85 -40.87 -13.69 43.72
C LYS A 85 -41.75 -12.59 43.16
N CYS A 86 -41.18 -11.55 42.54
CA CYS A 86 -41.94 -10.40 42.06
C CYS A 86 -42.98 -10.73 40.97
N PHE A 87 -42.71 -11.79 40.19
CA PHE A 87 -43.58 -12.29 39.12
C PHE A 87 -44.41 -13.53 39.51
N ASP A 88 -44.29 -14.03 40.75
CA ASP A 88 -45.08 -15.18 41.22
C ASP A 88 -46.57 -14.86 41.16
N GLY A 89 -47.33 -15.69 40.42
CA GLY A 89 -48.77 -15.51 40.15
C GLY A 89 -49.11 -15.22 38.68
N LEU A 90 -48.12 -14.82 37.87
CA LEU A 90 -48.25 -14.55 36.43
C LEU A 90 -48.23 -15.83 35.57
N HIS A 91 -49.14 -16.76 35.87
CA HIS A 91 -49.14 -18.12 35.28
C HIS A 91 -49.37 -18.15 33.75
N SER A 92 -50.01 -17.15 33.17
CA SER A 92 -50.32 -17.09 31.72
C SER A 92 -49.37 -16.21 30.92
N LEU A 93 -48.27 -15.71 31.52
CA LEU A 93 -47.44 -14.70 30.89
C LEU A 93 -46.59 -15.29 29.76
N GLU A 94 -46.73 -14.70 28.57
CA GLU A 94 -45.99 -15.08 27.36
C GLU A 94 -44.94 -14.04 26.97
N THR A 95 -45.17 -12.75 27.26
CA THR A 95 -44.25 -11.64 26.95
C THR A 95 -43.94 -10.82 28.20
N LEU A 96 -42.65 -10.71 28.55
CA LEU A 96 -42.13 -9.85 29.61
C LEU A 96 -41.07 -8.90 29.06
N ASP A 97 -41.32 -7.59 29.15
CA ASP A 97 -40.40 -6.57 28.69
C ASP A 97 -39.85 -5.72 29.85
N LEU A 98 -38.56 -5.88 30.14
CA LEU A 98 -37.75 -5.15 31.12
C LEU A 98 -36.66 -4.28 30.43
N ASN A 99 -36.74 -4.06 29.12
CA ASN A 99 -35.73 -3.31 28.35
C ASN A 99 -35.57 -1.86 28.84
N TYR A 100 -34.41 -1.25 28.61
CA TYR A 100 -34.14 0.15 29.01
C TYR A 100 -34.46 0.41 30.50
N ASN A 101 -33.73 -0.29 31.37
CA ASN A 101 -33.83 -0.15 32.83
C ASN A 101 -32.42 0.02 33.42
N SER A 102 -32.20 -0.35 34.68
CA SER A 102 -30.90 -0.24 35.34
C SER A 102 -30.59 -1.49 36.17
N LEU A 103 -31.00 -2.66 35.68
CA LEU A 103 -30.76 -3.95 36.33
C LEU A 103 -29.26 -4.28 36.32
N ASP A 104 -28.67 -4.46 37.50
CA ASP A 104 -27.26 -4.87 37.65
C ASP A 104 -27.08 -6.40 37.61
N GLU A 105 -28.14 -7.15 37.94
CA GLU A 105 -28.13 -8.63 38.05
C GLU A 105 -29.21 -9.26 37.16
N PHE A 106 -28.95 -10.50 36.73
CA PHE A 106 -29.90 -11.30 35.98
C PHE A 106 -31.23 -11.50 36.74
N PRO A 107 -32.40 -11.32 36.10
CA PRO A 107 -33.70 -11.34 36.78
C PRO A 107 -34.14 -12.77 37.18
N THR A 108 -33.53 -13.36 38.20
CA THR A 108 -33.77 -14.75 38.64
C THR A 108 -35.24 -15.10 38.94
N ALA A 109 -36.09 -14.10 39.19
CA ALA A 109 -37.53 -14.25 39.38
C ALA A 109 -38.28 -14.77 38.13
N ILE A 110 -37.70 -14.68 36.92
CA ILE A 110 -38.35 -15.22 35.70
C ILE A 110 -38.60 -16.73 35.77
N ARG A 111 -37.89 -17.46 36.65
CA ARG A 111 -37.93 -18.93 36.74
C ARG A 111 -39.33 -19.51 37.02
N THR A 112 -40.28 -18.71 37.52
CA THR A 112 -41.68 -19.13 37.75
C THR A 112 -42.60 -18.93 36.54
N LEU A 113 -42.11 -18.30 35.46
CA LEU A 113 -42.86 -17.96 34.24
C LEU A 113 -42.78 -19.09 33.19
N THR A 114 -43.47 -20.20 33.43
CA THR A 114 -43.34 -21.42 32.61
C THR A 114 -43.83 -21.29 31.16
N ASN A 115 -44.73 -20.33 30.89
CA ASN A 115 -45.33 -20.10 29.57
C ASN A 115 -44.64 -18.96 28.79
N LEU A 116 -43.52 -18.43 29.30
CA LEU A 116 -42.83 -17.29 28.72
C LEU A 116 -42.22 -17.66 27.36
N LYS A 117 -42.55 -16.88 26.32
CA LYS A 117 -42.10 -17.04 24.92
C LYS A 117 -41.14 -15.94 24.50
N GLU A 118 -41.36 -14.72 24.98
CA GLU A 118 -40.55 -13.54 24.69
C GLU A 118 -40.09 -12.88 25.99
N LEU A 119 -38.79 -12.63 26.08
CA LEU A 119 -38.15 -12.01 27.23
C LEU A 119 -37.18 -10.91 26.80
N GLY A 120 -37.53 -9.66 27.11
CA GLY A 120 -36.66 -8.49 26.94
C GLY A 120 -36.02 -8.07 28.27
N PHE A 121 -34.70 -7.93 28.28
CA PHE A 121 -33.93 -7.20 29.29
C PHE A 121 -32.69 -6.49 28.70
N HIS A 122 -32.76 -6.12 27.42
CA HIS A 122 -31.70 -5.40 26.72
C HIS A 122 -31.54 -3.97 27.27
N SER A 123 -30.39 -3.34 27.01
CA SER A 123 -30.05 -1.98 27.49
C SER A 123 -30.22 -1.84 29.02
N ASN A 124 -29.49 -2.69 29.75
CA ASN A 124 -29.41 -2.75 31.22
C ASN A 124 -27.91 -2.89 31.64
N ASN A 125 -27.62 -3.04 32.94
CA ASN A 125 -26.25 -3.11 33.47
C ASN A 125 -25.77 -4.54 33.76
N ILE A 126 -26.43 -5.58 33.22
CA ILE A 126 -26.23 -6.98 33.63
C ILE A 126 -24.86 -7.48 33.16
N LYS A 127 -24.03 -7.94 34.11
CA LYS A 127 -22.64 -8.36 33.84
C LYS A 127 -22.48 -9.85 33.53
N SER A 128 -23.46 -10.68 33.89
CA SER A 128 -23.37 -12.13 33.66
C SER A 128 -24.73 -12.81 33.56
N ILE A 129 -24.78 -13.85 32.73
CA ILE A 129 -25.91 -14.80 32.67
C ILE A 129 -25.51 -16.05 33.45
N PRO A 130 -26.25 -16.43 34.52
CA PRO A 130 -25.86 -17.55 35.38
C PRO A 130 -26.08 -18.93 34.75
N GLU A 131 -25.46 -19.96 35.34
CA GLU A 131 -25.77 -21.36 35.02
C GLU A 131 -27.27 -21.65 35.18
N ARG A 132 -27.85 -22.40 34.22
CA ARG A 132 -29.28 -22.76 34.19
C ARG A 132 -30.24 -21.57 34.25
N ALA A 133 -29.83 -20.40 33.74
CA ALA A 133 -30.59 -19.14 33.74
C ALA A 133 -32.07 -19.29 33.34
N PHE A 134 -32.34 -20.03 32.25
CA PHE A 134 -33.68 -20.13 31.64
C PHE A 134 -34.38 -21.47 31.91
N VAL A 135 -33.92 -22.26 32.90
CA VAL A 135 -34.46 -23.61 33.19
C VAL A 135 -35.95 -23.63 33.58
N GLY A 136 -36.52 -22.48 33.94
CA GLY A 136 -37.95 -22.33 34.23
C GLY A 136 -38.80 -21.94 33.02
N ASN A 137 -38.19 -21.70 31.85
CA ASN A 137 -38.79 -20.99 30.72
C ASN A 137 -38.60 -21.78 29.39
N PRO A 138 -39.06 -23.04 29.29
CA PRO A 138 -38.75 -23.91 28.16
C PRO A 138 -39.37 -23.47 26.82
N SER A 139 -40.42 -22.65 26.85
CA SER A 139 -41.11 -22.15 25.65
C SER A 139 -40.54 -20.84 25.09
N LEU A 140 -39.35 -20.41 25.53
CA LEU A 140 -38.70 -19.20 24.99
C LEU A 140 -38.35 -19.38 23.51
N ILE A 141 -38.85 -18.45 22.69
CA ILE A 141 -38.61 -18.32 21.26
C ILE A 141 -37.57 -17.22 20.99
N THR A 142 -37.68 -16.10 21.72
CA THR A 142 -36.84 -14.91 21.60
C THR A 142 -36.38 -14.42 22.97
N ILE A 143 -35.11 -14.01 23.05
CA ILE A 143 -34.51 -13.41 24.25
C ILE A 143 -33.68 -12.20 23.81
N HIS A 144 -34.06 -10.99 24.24
CA HIS A 144 -33.36 -9.75 23.91
C HIS A 144 -32.55 -9.28 25.11
N PHE A 145 -31.22 -9.39 25.03
CA PHE A 145 -30.30 -9.00 26.12
C PHE A 145 -29.08 -8.18 25.65
N TYR A 146 -29.07 -7.73 24.39
CA TYR A 146 -28.04 -6.83 23.86
C TYR A 146 -27.94 -5.52 24.66
N ASP A 147 -26.90 -4.72 24.41
CA ASP A 147 -26.59 -3.50 25.18
C ASP A 147 -26.51 -3.71 26.71
N ASN A 148 -26.17 -4.92 27.14
CA ASN A 148 -25.73 -5.21 28.50
C ASN A 148 -24.22 -5.47 28.49
N PRO A 149 -23.48 -5.06 29.53
CA PRO A 149 -22.04 -5.31 29.67
C PRO A 149 -21.75 -6.77 30.10
N ILE A 150 -22.33 -7.75 29.39
CA ILE A 150 -22.20 -9.18 29.70
C ILE A 150 -20.75 -9.62 29.45
N GLN A 151 -20.07 -10.02 30.50
CA GLN A 151 -18.70 -10.55 30.44
C GLN A 151 -18.69 -12.07 30.48
N LEU A 152 -19.59 -12.68 31.28
CA LEU A 152 -19.62 -14.12 31.56
C LEU A 152 -21.00 -14.72 31.28
N VAL A 153 -21.01 -15.92 30.72
CA VAL A 153 -22.20 -16.74 30.52
C VAL A 153 -21.94 -18.15 31.05
N GLY A 154 -22.85 -18.69 31.85
CA GLY A 154 -22.78 -20.08 32.33
C GLY A 154 -22.92 -21.08 31.18
N LYS A 155 -22.14 -22.16 31.21
CA LYS A 155 -22.08 -23.17 30.13
C LYS A 155 -23.43 -23.84 29.86
N SER A 156 -24.25 -24.01 30.91
CA SER A 156 -25.60 -24.57 30.85
C SER A 156 -26.72 -23.53 30.79
N ALA A 157 -26.41 -22.24 30.58
CA ALA A 157 -27.41 -21.16 30.61
C ALA A 157 -28.54 -21.36 29.58
N PHE A 158 -28.21 -21.84 28.38
CA PHE A 158 -29.11 -21.97 27.22
C PHE A 158 -29.47 -23.43 26.87
N GLN A 159 -29.34 -24.37 27.82
CA GLN A 159 -29.84 -25.74 27.66
C GLN A 159 -31.37 -25.80 27.72
N HIS A 160 -31.96 -26.81 27.05
CA HIS A 160 -33.40 -27.14 27.10
C HIS A 160 -34.34 -26.01 26.66
N LEU A 161 -33.97 -25.25 25.62
CA LEU A 161 -34.81 -24.21 25.00
C LEU A 161 -35.24 -24.67 23.59
N PRO A 162 -36.13 -25.67 23.46
CA PRO A 162 -36.46 -26.30 22.18
C PRO A 162 -37.14 -25.39 21.16
N GLU A 163 -37.65 -24.22 21.54
CA GLU A 163 -38.30 -23.26 20.64
C GLU A 163 -37.40 -22.06 20.27
N LEU A 164 -36.22 -21.93 20.88
CA LEU A 164 -35.32 -20.79 20.66
C LEU A 164 -34.73 -20.82 19.24
N ARG A 165 -34.94 -19.73 18.49
CA ARG A 165 -34.48 -19.62 17.09
C ARG A 165 -33.17 -18.86 16.91
N THR A 166 -32.95 -17.83 17.74
CA THR A 166 -31.81 -16.92 17.60
C THR A 166 -31.11 -16.78 18.94
N LEU A 167 -29.78 -16.94 18.95
CA LEU A 167 -28.92 -16.67 20.09
C LEU A 167 -27.75 -15.78 19.64
N THR A 168 -27.69 -14.57 20.19
CA THR A 168 -26.68 -13.57 19.86
C THR A 168 -25.94 -13.12 21.12
N LEU A 169 -24.65 -13.42 21.20
CA LEU A 169 -23.75 -13.12 22.31
C LEU A 169 -22.55 -12.34 21.77
N ASN A 170 -22.51 -11.02 21.97
CA ASN A 170 -21.46 -10.16 21.44
C ASN A 170 -20.63 -9.56 22.59
N GLY A 171 -19.30 -9.64 22.48
CA GLY A 171 -18.36 -9.01 23.42
C GLY A 171 -18.24 -9.71 24.78
N ALA A 172 -18.71 -10.96 24.89
CA ALA A 172 -18.68 -11.76 26.12
C ALA A 172 -17.28 -12.32 26.42
N SER A 173 -16.35 -11.39 26.68
CA SER A 173 -14.91 -11.58 26.71
C SER A 173 -14.36 -12.59 27.73
N GLN A 174 -15.15 -13.10 28.68
CA GLN A 174 -14.74 -14.14 29.64
C GLN A 174 -15.27 -15.55 29.27
N ILE A 175 -15.98 -15.71 28.14
CA ILE A 175 -16.36 -17.03 27.63
C ILE A 175 -15.12 -17.69 27.00
N THR A 176 -14.66 -18.79 27.57
CA THR A 176 -13.50 -19.59 27.10
C THR A 176 -13.90 -20.90 26.42
N GLU A 177 -15.13 -21.38 26.63
CA GLU A 177 -15.66 -22.61 26.07
C GLU A 177 -16.96 -22.35 25.31
N PHE A 178 -17.21 -23.12 24.24
CA PHE A 178 -18.49 -23.09 23.53
C PHE A 178 -19.65 -23.54 24.46
N PRO A 179 -20.80 -22.85 24.46
CA PRO A 179 -21.93 -23.18 25.33
C PRO A 179 -22.53 -24.55 25.02
N ASP A 180 -23.09 -25.21 26.03
CA ASP A 180 -23.81 -26.47 25.84
C ASP A 180 -25.27 -26.19 25.45
N LEU A 181 -25.61 -26.51 24.20
CA LEU A 181 -26.93 -26.28 23.59
C LEU A 181 -27.79 -27.56 23.58
N THR A 182 -27.50 -28.52 24.46
CA THR A 182 -28.32 -29.73 24.64
C THR A 182 -29.79 -29.38 24.88
N GLY A 183 -30.67 -29.89 24.02
CA GLY A 183 -32.11 -29.63 24.05
C GLY A 183 -32.58 -28.36 23.32
N THR A 184 -31.67 -27.59 22.72
CA THR A 184 -31.95 -26.30 22.05
C THR A 184 -31.82 -26.46 20.52
N THR A 185 -32.64 -27.36 19.96
CA THR A 185 -32.46 -27.92 18.60
C THR A 185 -33.11 -27.13 17.46
N SER A 186 -33.94 -26.13 17.77
CA SER A 186 -34.64 -25.29 16.76
C SER A 186 -33.88 -24.02 16.37
N LEU A 187 -32.62 -23.92 16.81
CA LEU A 187 -31.79 -22.75 16.61
C LEU A 187 -31.40 -22.60 15.13
N GLU A 188 -31.74 -21.45 14.56
CA GLU A 188 -31.54 -21.06 13.16
C GLU A 188 -30.36 -20.09 12.98
N SER A 189 -30.09 -19.23 13.98
CA SER A 189 -29.00 -18.25 13.94
C SER A 189 -28.22 -18.24 15.26
N LEU A 190 -26.93 -18.61 15.21
CA LEU A 190 -26.01 -18.54 16.34
C LEU A 190 -24.90 -17.53 16.06
N THR A 191 -24.83 -16.49 16.88
CA THR A 191 -23.77 -15.48 16.87
C THR A 191 -23.10 -15.45 18.24
N LEU A 192 -21.80 -15.70 18.31
CA LEU A 192 -21.02 -15.71 19.55
C LEU A 192 -19.64 -15.11 19.29
N THR A 193 -19.53 -13.80 19.44
CA THR A 193 -18.41 -12.98 18.98
C THR A 193 -17.68 -12.26 20.12
N GLY A 194 -16.38 -12.00 19.94
CA GLY A 194 -15.58 -11.26 20.93
C GLY A 194 -15.37 -12.04 22.24
N ALA A 195 -15.14 -13.34 22.13
CA ALA A 195 -14.90 -14.27 23.23
C ALA A 195 -13.52 -14.95 23.07
N GLN A 196 -13.17 -15.87 23.97
CA GLN A 196 -11.87 -16.55 24.02
C GLN A 196 -11.99 -18.05 23.68
N ILE A 197 -12.90 -18.40 22.76
CA ILE A 197 -13.16 -19.80 22.41
C ILE A 197 -12.04 -20.34 21.51
N THR A 198 -11.37 -21.40 21.95
CA THR A 198 -10.21 -22.00 21.24
C THR A 198 -10.57 -23.17 20.33
N SER A 199 -11.69 -23.86 20.59
CA SER A 199 -12.12 -25.02 19.80
C SER A 199 -13.63 -25.25 19.90
N LEU A 200 -14.19 -25.92 18.89
CA LEU A 200 -15.59 -26.34 18.86
C LEU A 200 -15.73 -27.84 19.17
N PRO A 201 -16.79 -28.26 19.90
CA PRO A 201 -17.12 -29.67 20.07
C PRO A 201 -17.37 -30.35 18.72
N LYS A 202 -16.82 -31.56 18.52
CA LYS A 202 -17.03 -32.33 17.28
C LYS A 202 -18.50 -32.63 16.98
N SER A 203 -19.33 -32.70 18.02
CA SER A 203 -20.78 -32.93 17.95
C SER A 203 -21.62 -31.65 17.94
N ALA A 204 -21.02 -30.46 17.76
CA ALA A 204 -21.77 -29.20 17.78
C ALA A 204 -22.87 -29.16 16.70
N CYS A 205 -22.58 -29.67 15.50
CA CYS A 205 -23.60 -29.77 14.44
C CYS A 205 -24.65 -30.87 14.66
N ASP A 206 -24.38 -31.88 15.49
CA ASP A 206 -25.40 -32.88 15.87
C ASP A 206 -26.48 -32.25 16.77
N GLN A 207 -26.13 -31.22 17.54
CA GLN A 207 -27.06 -30.45 18.38
C GLN A 207 -27.84 -29.39 17.59
N LEU A 208 -27.33 -28.94 16.44
CA LEU A 208 -27.82 -27.76 15.69
C LEU A 208 -28.27 -28.10 14.25
N PRO A 209 -29.22 -29.04 14.05
CA PRO A 209 -29.63 -29.50 12.71
C PRO A 209 -30.40 -28.46 11.88
N ASN A 210 -30.90 -27.39 12.51
CA ASN A 210 -31.67 -26.33 11.87
C ASN A 210 -30.85 -25.07 11.55
N LEU A 211 -29.57 -25.04 11.89
CA LEU A 211 -28.73 -23.85 11.81
C LEU A 211 -28.54 -23.35 10.37
N GLN A 212 -28.81 -22.07 10.16
CA GLN A 212 -28.70 -21.36 8.87
C GLN A 212 -27.57 -20.32 8.90
N VAL A 213 -27.36 -19.68 10.05
CA VAL A 213 -26.27 -18.70 10.25
C VAL A 213 -25.43 -19.11 11.45
N LEU A 214 -24.12 -19.21 11.23
CA LEU A 214 -23.11 -19.37 12.28
C LEU A 214 -22.10 -18.24 12.19
N ASP A 215 -21.95 -17.47 13.27
CA ASP A 215 -20.96 -16.42 13.41
C ASP A 215 -20.18 -16.61 14.71
N LEU A 216 -18.90 -16.90 14.58
CA LEU A 216 -17.93 -17.06 15.67
C LEU A 216 -16.73 -16.15 15.45
N SER A 217 -16.95 -15.00 14.81
CA SER A 217 -15.90 -14.01 14.56
C SER A 217 -15.30 -13.43 15.85
N TYR A 218 -14.05 -12.97 15.79
CA TYR A 218 -13.30 -12.46 16.95
C TYR A 218 -13.25 -13.47 18.12
N ASN A 219 -12.78 -14.68 17.82
CA ASN A 219 -12.47 -15.73 18.79
C ASN A 219 -11.01 -16.20 18.62
N LEU A 220 -10.64 -17.33 19.23
CA LEU A 220 -9.29 -17.89 19.21
C LEU A 220 -9.27 -19.30 18.59
N LEU A 221 -10.17 -19.59 17.65
CA LEU A 221 -10.34 -20.93 17.08
C LEU A 221 -9.11 -21.35 16.26
N GLU A 222 -8.41 -22.41 16.67
CA GLU A 222 -7.24 -22.95 15.94
C GLU A 222 -7.63 -24.06 14.94
N ASP A 223 -8.60 -24.90 15.31
CA ASP A 223 -9.05 -26.10 14.58
C ASP A 223 -10.57 -26.08 14.36
N LEU A 224 -11.02 -26.45 13.17
CA LEU A 224 -12.45 -26.56 12.82
C LEU A 224 -12.94 -28.02 12.82
N PRO A 225 -14.18 -28.29 13.30
CA PRO A 225 -14.84 -29.58 13.15
C PRO A 225 -15.39 -29.77 11.73
N CYS A 226 -15.95 -30.94 11.47
CA CYS A 226 -16.73 -31.20 10.24
C CYS A 226 -18.14 -30.60 10.39
N PHE A 227 -18.53 -29.68 9.50
CA PHE A 227 -19.83 -29.01 9.54
C PHE A 227 -20.95 -29.78 8.80
N THR A 228 -20.67 -30.93 8.18
CA THR A 228 -21.60 -31.69 7.31
C THR A 228 -22.96 -32.05 7.95
N ALA A 229 -23.04 -32.16 9.28
CA ALA A 229 -24.32 -32.37 9.97
C ALA A 229 -25.22 -31.11 9.97
N CYS A 230 -24.65 -29.90 9.94
CA CYS A 230 -25.36 -28.62 9.86
C CYS A 230 -25.86 -28.30 8.42
N LYS A 231 -26.65 -29.20 7.82
CA LYS A 231 -27.01 -29.18 6.39
C LYS A 231 -27.75 -27.92 5.89
N LYS A 232 -28.36 -27.13 6.79
CA LYS A 232 -29.10 -25.91 6.46
C LYS A 232 -28.25 -24.63 6.45
N LEU A 233 -26.95 -24.71 6.75
CA LEU A 233 -26.08 -23.55 6.81
C LEU A 233 -26.04 -22.79 5.47
N GLN A 234 -26.28 -21.48 5.54
CA GLN A 234 -26.31 -20.51 4.45
C GLN A 234 -25.20 -19.46 4.62
N LYS A 235 -24.88 -19.05 5.85
CA LYS A 235 -23.75 -18.19 6.18
C LYS A 235 -22.89 -18.83 7.28
N ILE A 236 -21.58 -18.87 7.05
CA ILE A 236 -20.56 -19.14 8.06
C ILE A 236 -19.63 -17.93 8.12
N ASP A 237 -19.39 -17.42 9.32
CA ASP A 237 -18.53 -16.29 9.61
C ASP A 237 -17.53 -16.66 10.72
N LEU A 238 -16.26 -16.69 10.36
CA LEU A 238 -15.14 -17.14 11.21
C LEU A 238 -13.96 -16.14 11.14
N HIS A 239 -14.20 -14.90 10.72
CA HIS A 239 -13.13 -13.91 10.58
C HIS A 239 -12.53 -13.50 11.93
N HIS A 240 -11.26 -13.08 11.93
CA HIS A 240 -10.49 -12.83 13.16
C HIS A 240 -10.50 -14.04 14.12
N ASN A 241 -9.90 -15.14 13.67
CA ASN A 241 -9.63 -16.34 14.45
C ASN A 241 -8.17 -16.80 14.20
N GLU A 242 -7.81 -17.98 14.72
CA GLU A 242 -6.45 -18.50 14.73
C GLU A 242 -6.26 -19.72 13.81
N ILE A 243 -7.17 -19.91 12.84
CA ILE A 243 -7.30 -21.13 12.04
C ILE A 243 -6.07 -21.32 11.13
N GLY A 244 -5.41 -22.48 11.23
CA GLY A 244 -4.17 -22.77 10.47
C GLY A 244 -4.33 -23.55 9.16
N GLU A 245 -5.36 -24.39 9.05
CA GLU A 245 -5.60 -25.31 7.94
C GLU A 245 -7.11 -25.53 7.71
N ILE A 246 -7.54 -25.63 6.45
CA ILE A 246 -8.88 -26.09 6.08
C ILE A 246 -8.79 -27.47 5.44
N LYS A 247 -9.44 -28.46 6.08
CA LYS A 247 -9.39 -29.88 5.71
C LYS A 247 -10.47 -30.22 4.66
N ALA A 248 -10.37 -31.39 4.04
CA ALA A 248 -11.26 -31.83 2.97
C ALA A 248 -12.73 -32.00 3.41
N ASP A 249 -12.93 -32.36 4.68
CA ASP A 249 -14.21 -32.69 5.31
C ASP A 249 -14.86 -31.50 6.05
N THR A 250 -14.12 -30.42 6.31
CA THR A 250 -14.59 -29.26 7.11
C THR A 250 -15.92 -28.71 6.59
N PHE A 251 -16.01 -28.39 5.29
CA PHE A 251 -17.21 -27.79 4.67
C PHE A 251 -17.95 -28.74 3.73
N GLN A 252 -17.76 -30.06 3.87
CA GLN A 252 -18.28 -31.02 2.89
C GLN A 252 -19.82 -31.09 2.91
N GLN A 253 -20.43 -31.18 1.73
CA GLN A 253 -21.88 -31.33 1.51
C GLN A 253 -22.78 -30.18 2.02
N LEU A 254 -22.24 -28.98 2.28
CA LEU A 254 -23.03 -27.81 2.66
C LEU A 254 -23.72 -27.18 1.43
N ALA A 255 -24.71 -27.88 0.89
CA ALA A 255 -25.40 -27.51 -0.36
C ALA A 255 -26.13 -26.17 -0.31
N ALA A 256 -26.51 -25.69 0.88
CA ALA A 256 -27.20 -24.42 1.08
C ALA A 256 -26.25 -23.23 1.32
N LEU A 257 -24.94 -23.45 1.48
CA LEU A 257 -23.99 -22.42 1.88
C LEU A 257 -23.80 -21.39 0.76
N ARG A 258 -24.07 -20.11 1.07
CA ARG A 258 -23.98 -18.97 0.15
C ARG A 258 -22.82 -18.03 0.45
N SER A 259 -22.46 -17.90 1.72
CA SER A 259 -21.41 -16.99 2.17
C SER A 259 -20.50 -17.69 3.19
N LEU A 260 -19.19 -17.65 2.93
CA LEU A 260 -18.15 -18.15 3.83
C LEU A 260 -17.11 -17.05 4.04
N ASP A 261 -16.94 -16.62 5.28
CA ASP A 261 -15.91 -15.67 5.69
C ASP A 261 -14.87 -16.35 6.60
N LEU A 262 -13.63 -16.32 6.15
CA LEU A 262 -12.43 -16.86 6.81
C LEU A 262 -11.32 -15.80 6.87
N ALA A 263 -11.66 -14.52 6.71
CA ALA A 263 -10.69 -13.42 6.69
C ALA A 263 -9.90 -13.33 8.01
N TRP A 264 -8.70 -12.76 7.97
CA TRP A 264 -7.88 -12.50 9.17
C TRP A 264 -7.67 -13.74 10.05
N ASN A 265 -7.22 -14.83 9.42
CA ASN A 265 -6.83 -16.07 10.08
C ASN A 265 -5.35 -16.39 9.76
N LYS A 266 -4.84 -17.54 10.20
CA LYS A 266 -3.47 -18.00 9.94
C LYS A 266 -3.42 -19.13 8.90
N ILE A 267 -4.41 -19.19 8.00
CA ILE A 267 -4.59 -20.31 7.07
C ILE A 267 -3.43 -20.34 6.08
N LYS A 268 -2.64 -21.42 6.13
CA LYS A 268 -1.52 -21.67 5.20
C LYS A 268 -1.91 -22.61 4.07
N ILE A 269 -2.77 -23.59 4.38
CA ILE A 269 -3.14 -24.69 3.49
C ILE A 269 -4.66 -24.82 3.50
N ILE A 270 -5.24 -24.87 2.30
CA ILE A 270 -6.62 -25.28 2.06
C ILE A 270 -6.53 -26.54 1.19
N HIS A 271 -7.12 -27.64 1.63
CA HIS A 271 -7.12 -28.89 0.87
C HIS A 271 -7.82 -28.69 -0.50
N PRO A 272 -7.32 -29.25 -1.62
CA PRO A 272 -7.86 -29.01 -2.96
C PRO A 272 -9.37 -29.23 -3.13
N ASN A 273 -9.92 -30.20 -2.40
CA ASN A 273 -11.33 -30.55 -2.43
C ASN A 273 -12.17 -29.93 -1.29
N ALA A 274 -11.61 -29.04 -0.45
CA ALA A 274 -12.34 -28.46 0.69
C ALA A 274 -13.63 -27.72 0.28
N PHE A 275 -13.65 -27.15 -0.93
CA PHE A 275 -14.78 -26.40 -1.48
C PHE A 275 -15.53 -27.15 -2.60
N SER A 276 -15.17 -28.39 -2.91
CA SER A 276 -15.72 -29.11 -4.09
C SER A 276 -17.21 -29.45 -4.01
N SER A 277 -17.84 -29.27 -2.85
CA SER A 277 -19.22 -29.65 -2.55
C SER A 277 -20.07 -28.48 -2.03
N LEU A 278 -19.79 -27.26 -2.52
CA LEU A 278 -20.45 -26.01 -2.15
C LEU A 278 -21.19 -25.36 -3.34
N PRO A 279 -22.19 -26.02 -3.94
CA PRO A 279 -22.80 -25.62 -5.22
C PRO A 279 -23.56 -24.29 -5.20
N SER A 280 -23.93 -23.76 -4.01
CA SER A 280 -24.62 -22.48 -3.87
C SER A 280 -23.73 -21.37 -3.31
N LEU A 281 -22.41 -21.56 -3.25
CA LEU A 281 -21.50 -20.57 -2.69
C LEU A 281 -21.35 -19.39 -3.66
N ILE A 282 -21.71 -18.21 -3.17
CA ILE A 282 -21.79 -16.95 -3.93
C ILE A 282 -20.70 -15.97 -3.47
N LYS A 283 -20.36 -15.98 -2.18
CA LYS A 283 -19.35 -15.10 -1.57
C LYS A 283 -18.33 -15.92 -0.77
N LEU A 284 -17.05 -15.68 -1.03
CA LEU A 284 -15.93 -16.26 -0.29
C LEU A 284 -14.91 -15.17 0.07
N ASP A 285 -14.66 -14.99 1.36
CA ASP A 285 -13.57 -14.17 1.86
C ASP A 285 -12.52 -15.05 2.57
N VAL A 286 -11.29 -14.96 2.11
CA VAL A 286 -10.08 -15.59 2.69
C VAL A 286 -8.94 -14.56 2.76
N SER A 287 -9.28 -13.27 2.85
CA SER A 287 -8.31 -12.17 2.95
C SER A 287 -7.48 -12.22 4.24
N SER A 288 -6.34 -11.53 4.25
CA SER A 288 -5.40 -11.44 5.38
C SER A 288 -5.06 -12.81 6.01
N ASN A 289 -4.73 -13.78 5.14
CA ASN A 289 -4.28 -15.13 5.51
C ASN A 289 -2.84 -15.37 4.99
N LEU A 290 -2.34 -16.61 5.17
CA LEU A 290 -0.97 -17.01 4.84
C LEU A 290 -0.90 -17.93 3.60
N LEU A 291 -1.86 -17.79 2.66
CA LEU A 291 -1.98 -18.67 1.51
C LEU A 291 -0.85 -18.43 0.49
N SER A 292 -0.27 -19.53 -0.01
CA SER A 292 0.62 -19.56 -1.18
C SER A 292 -0.04 -20.08 -2.46
N SER A 293 -1.20 -20.74 -2.34
CA SER A 293 -1.95 -21.35 -3.43
C SER A 293 -3.44 -21.39 -3.07
N PHE A 294 -4.31 -21.31 -4.06
CA PHE A 294 -5.76 -21.25 -3.86
C PHE A 294 -6.47 -22.36 -4.67
N PRO A 295 -7.33 -23.18 -4.05
CA PRO A 295 -8.10 -24.21 -4.76
C PRO A 295 -9.30 -23.61 -5.50
N VAL A 296 -9.43 -23.94 -6.79
CA VAL A 296 -10.50 -23.44 -7.68
C VAL A 296 -11.66 -24.43 -7.88
N THR A 297 -11.47 -25.70 -7.50
CA THR A 297 -12.41 -26.79 -7.77
C THR A 297 -13.73 -26.61 -7.00
N GLY A 298 -14.84 -26.51 -7.75
CA GLY A 298 -16.18 -26.36 -7.20
C GLY A 298 -16.63 -24.90 -6.98
N LEU A 299 -15.79 -23.91 -7.28
CA LEU A 299 -16.07 -22.49 -7.02
C LEU A 299 -16.68 -21.73 -8.23
N HIS A 300 -17.16 -22.43 -9.25
CA HIS A 300 -17.62 -21.84 -10.52
C HIS A 300 -18.81 -20.86 -10.37
N GLY A 301 -19.60 -20.97 -9.29
CA GLY A 301 -20.74 -20.09 -9.00
C GLY A 301 -20.42 -18.85 -8.14
N LEU A 302 -19.14 -18.61 -7.80
CA LEU A 302 -18.76 -17.43 -7.01
C LEU A 302 -19.00 -16.13 -7.78
N THR A 303 -19.63 -15.17 -7.12
CA THR A 303 -19.80 -13.79 -7.61
C THR A 303 -18.89 -12.79 -6.89
N HIS A 304 -18.49 -13.09 -5.65
CA HIS A 304 -17.58 -12.28 -4.83
C HIS A 304 -16.44 -13.15 -4.28
N LEU A 305 -15.19 -12.76 -4.53
CA LEU A 305 -13.99 -13.46 -4.06
C LEU A 305 -12.97 -12.47 -3.47
N LYS A 306 -12.58 -12.65 -2.21
CA LYS A 306 -11.58 -11.80 -1.55
C LYS A 306 -10.37 -12.60 -1.10
N LEU A 307 -9.20 -12.19 -1.59
CA LEU A 307 -7.88 -12.83 -1.44
C LEU A 307 -6.78 -11.83 -1.02
N THR A 308 -7.12 -10.56 -0.81
CA THR A 308 -6.21 -9.49 -0.35
C THR A 308 -5.39 -9.90 0.89
N GLY A 309 -4.18 -9.35 1.06
CA GLY A 309 -3.29 -9.68 2.17
C GLY A 309 -2.56 -11.04 2.08
N ASN A 310 -2.94 -11.94 1.17
CA ASN A 310 -2.23 -13.20 0.95
C ASN A 310 -0.95 -13.00 0.11
N HIS A 311 0.12 -12.47 0.72
CA HIS A 311 1.38 -12.14 0.02
C HIS A 311 2.12 -13.35 -0.60
N GLY A 312 1.82 -14.57 -0.16
CA GLY A 312 2.34 -15.79 -0.78
C GLY A 312 1.65 -16.16 -2.11
N LEU A 313 0.44 -15.65 -2.34
CA LEU A 313 -0.39 -16.01 -3.49
C LEU A 313 -0.02 -15.17 -4.71
N GLN A 314 1.10 -15.51 -5.33
CA GLN A 314 1.68 -14.77 -6.46
C GLN A 314 1.27 -15.32 -7.83
N SER A 315 0.70 -16.53 -7.89
CA SER A 315 0.24 -17.15 -9.13
C SER A 315 -0.98 -16.45 -9.70
N LEU A 316 -1.06 -16.39 -11.03
CA LEU A 316 -2.29 -15.99 -11.74
C LEU A 316 -3.40 -17.04 -11.55
N ILE A 317 -4.63 -16.53 -11.51
CA ILE A 317 -5.86 -17.33 -11.46
C ILE A 317 -6.57 -17.14 -12.81
N SER A 318 -6.89 -18.23 -13.51
CA SER A 318 -7.62 -18.16 -14.79
C SER A 318 -9.07 -17.74 -14.58
N SER A 319 -9.56 -16.84 -15.43
CA SER A 319 -10.95 -16.39 -15.48
C SER A 319 -11.92 -17.50 -15.92
N GLU A 320 -11.46 -18.50 -16.67
CA GLU A 320 -12.25 -19.68 -17.05
C GLU A 320 -12.79 -20.46 -15.83
N ASN A 321 -12.12 -20.38 -14.67
CA ASN A 321 -12.56 -21.04 -13.46
C ASN A 321 -13.75 -20.33 -12.78
N PHE A 322 -13.97 -19.04 -13.06
CA PHE A 322 -14.90 -18.16 -12.34
C PHE A 322 -15.79 -17.35 -13.31
N PRO A 323 -16.70 -17.99 -14.05
CA PRO A 323 -17.51 -17.33 -15.08
C PRO A 323 -18.53 -16.32 -14.52
N GLU A 324 -19.05 -16.54 -13.31
CA GLU A 324 -20.09 -15.69 -12.68
C GLU A 324 -19.51 -14.55 -11.80
N LEU A 325 -18.18 -14.35 -11.84
CA LEU A 325 -17.49 -13.45 -10.93
C LEU A 325 -17.79 -11.98 -11.26
N LYS A 326 -18.26 -11.22 -10.26
CA LYS A 326 -18.60 -9.79 -10.40
C LYS A 326 -17.63 -8.88 -9.66
N VAL A 327 -17.24 -9.28 -8.44
CA VAL A 327 -16.33 -8.51 -7.57
C VAL A 327 -15.20 -9.41 -7.10
N MET A 328 -13.97 -8.92 -7.19
CA MET A 328 -12.79 -9.64 -6.74
C MET A 328 -11.76 -8.71 -6.12
N GLU A 329 -11.20 -9.13 -4.98
CA GLU A 329 -10.11 -8.43 -4.29
C GLU A 329 -8.89 -9.34 -4.28
N MET A 330 -7.81 -8.93 -4.94
CA MET A 330 -6.58 -9.72 -5.12
C MET A 330 -5.41 -9.13 -4.32
N PRO A 331 -4.42 -9.94 -3.91
CA PRO A 331 -3.22 -9.41 -3.26
C PRO A 331 -2.35 -8.57 -4.21
N TYR A 332 -2.38 -8.82 -5.53
CA TYR A 332 -1.60 -8.06 -6.51
C TYR A 332 -2.45 -7.62 -7.72
N ALA A 333 -2.24 -6.38 -8.17
CA ALA A 333 -2.96 -5.81 -9.33
C ALA A 333 -2.79 -6.63 -10.62
N TYR A 334 -1.64 -7.28 -10.78
CA TYR A 334 -1.34 -8.16 -11.92
C TYR A 334 -2.34 -9.31 -12.07
N GLN A 335 -2.95 -9.78 -10.98
CA GLN A 335 -3.94 -10.86 -11.01
C GLN A 335 -5.28 -10.41 -11.62
N CYS A 336 -5.60 -9.12 -11.54
CA CYS A 336 -6.77 -8.52 -12.20
C CYS A 336 -6.66 -8.52 -13.74
N CYS A 337 -5.45 -8.59 -14.29
CA CYS A 337 -5.23 -8.59 -15.75
C CYS A 337 -5.95 -9.74 -16.46
N ALA A 338 -6.07 -10.91 -15.82
CA ALA A 338 -6.74 -12.10 -16.38
C ALA A 338 -8.27 -11.95 -16.54
N PHE A 339 -8.86 -10.91 -15.94
CA PHE A 339 -10.30 -10.68 -15.86
C PHE A 339 -10.75 -9.43 -16.64
N GLY A 340 -9.91 -8.90 -17.54
CA GLY A 340 -10.29 -7.80 -18.44
C GLY A 340 -10.38 -6.42 -17.79
N ALA A 341 -9.93 -6.26 -16.54
CA ALA A 341 -10.01 -5.01 -15.76
C ALA A 341 -9.32 -3.79 -16.42
N CYS A 342 -8.53 -3.98 -17.48
CA CYS A 342 -7.89 -2.91 -18.25
C CYS A 342 -8.79 -2.21 -19.27
N GLU A 343 -9.88 -2.84 -19.74
CA GLU A 343 -10.69 -2.26 -20.82
C GLU A 343 -11.65 -1.15 -20.38
N SER A 344 -12.05 -1.13 -19.10
CA SER A 344 -13.07 -0.18 -18.61
C SER A 344 -12.56 1.27 -18.58
N HIS A 345 -11.36 1.51 -18.04
CA HIS A 345 -10.84 2.87 -17.86
C HIS A 345 -10.46 3.59 -19.17
N TYR A 346 -9.98 2.88 -20.20
CA TYR A 346 -9.64 3.49 -21.49
C TYR A 346 -10.87 3.77 -22.39
N LYS A 347 -12.02 3.13 -22.13
CA LYS A 347 -13.29 3.48 -22.80
C LYS A 347 -13.91 4.74 -22.19
N PHE A 348 -13.86 4.90 -20.86
CA PHE A 348 -14.45 6.06 -20.18
C PHE A 348 -13.84 7.41 -20.64
N SER A 349 -12.52 7.47 -20.88
CA SER A 349 -11.87 8.70 -21.37
C SER A 349 -12.19 9.05 -22.84
N ASN A 350 -12.63 8.07 -23.64
CA ASN A 350 -12.92 8.26 -25.06
C ASN A 350 -14.41 8.52 -25.35
N GLN A 351 -15.28 8.34 -24.35
CA GLN A 351 -16.71 8.63 -24.50
C GLN A 351 -17.04 10.11 -24.24
N TRP A 352 -16.28 10.79 -23.38
CA TRP A 352 -16.40 12.25 -23.14
C TRP A 352 -15.98 13.14 -24.33
N ASN A 353 -15.40 12.58 -25.39
CA ASN A 353 -15.00 13.31 -26.60
C ASN A 353 -15.93 13.05 -27.81
N LYS A 354 -17.15 12.52 -27.59
CA LYS A 354 -18.05 12.16 -28.69
C LYS A 354 -19.50 12.64 -28.61
N ASP A 355 -19.86 13.39 -27.57
CA ASP A 355 -21.21 13.95 -27.39
C ASP A 355 -21.27 15.50 -27.53
N GLU A 356 -20.21 16.14 -28.05
CA GLU A 356 -20.30 17.52 -28.57
C GLU A 356 -20.83 17.55 -30.02
N ASN A 357 -22.06 17.09 -30.25
CA ASN A 357 -22.91 17.49 -31.41
C ASN A 357 -24.34 16.90 -31.39
N SER A 358 -25.12 17.21 -30.35
CA SER A 358 -26.58 17.13 -30.46
C SER A 358 -27.30 18.17 -29.59
N SER A 359 -27.81 19.21 -30.25
CA SER A 359 -28.96 20.05 -29.89
C SER A 359 -29.29 20.26 -28.41
N ILE A 360 -29.04 21.49 -27.97
CA ILE A 360 -29.71 22.15 -26.83
C ILE A 360 -31.24 22.12 -27.05
N ASP A 361 -31.97 21.41 -26.19
CA ASP A 361 -33.21 21.92 -25.56
C ASP A 361 -33.60 21.09 -24.31
N ASP A 362 -34.48 21.65 -23.48
CA ASP A 362 -35.14 21.03 -22.31
C ASP A 362 -34.26 20.42 -21.19
N PHE A 363 -33.74 21.29 -20.30
CA PHE A 363 -33.42 20.87 -18.92
C PHE A 363 -33.72 21.94 -17.84
N HIS A 364 -35.00 22.27 -17.64
CA HIS A 364 -35.44 23.08 -16.50
C HIS A 364 -36.84 22.72 -15.97
N ARG A 365 -36.97 21.73 -15.07
CA ARG A 365 -37.84 21.86 -13.87
C ARG A 365 -37.77 20.75 -12.82
N LYS A 366 -37.53 21.20 -11.58
CA LYS A 366 -38.05 20.76 -10.26
C LYS A 366 -37.08 20.04 -9.30
N ASP A 367 -36.38 20.86 -8.53
CA ASP A 367 -36.30 20.64 -7.09
C ASP A 367 -37.65 20.96 -6.43
N ALA A 368 -38.14 20.05 -5.57
CA ALA A 368 -38.94 20.32 -4.35
C ALA A 368 -39.62 19.01 -3.85
N GLY A 369 -38.86 18.16 -3.14
CA GLY A 369 -39.41 16.99 -2.47
C GLY A 369 -39.77 17.27 -1.01
N LEU A 370 -41.06 17.52 -0.72
CA LEU A 370 -41.60 17.44 0.63
C LEU A 370 -42.10 16.00 0.83
N ILE A 371 -41.50 15.23 1.73
CA ILE A 371 -41.89 13.82 1.94
C ILE A 371 -43.05 13.74 2.93
N HIS A 372 -44.21 13.34 2.45
CA HIS A 372 -45.30 12.79 3.27
C HIS A 372 -45.32 11.28 3.06
N ILE A 373 -45.39 10.53 4.16
CA ILE A 373 -45.45 9.06 4.14
C ILE A 373 -46.85 8.61 3.70
N GLN A 374 -46.95 7.70 2.71
CA GLN A 374 -48.04 6.72 2.56
C GLN A 374 -47.69 5.64 1.48
N ASP A 375 -47.99 4.38 1.81
CA ASP A 375 -48.17 3.17 0.96
C ASP A 375 -46.97 2.43 0.29
N GLU A 376 -46.95 1.10 0.54
CA GLU A 376 -45.84 0.16 0.32
C GLU A 376 -45.90 -0.62 -1.01
N ARG A 377 -46.21 0.00 -2.17
CA ARG A 377 -46.32 -0.76 -3.44
C ARG A 377 -45.58 -0.25 -4.67
N ASP A 378 -44.85 0.85 -4.58
CA ASP A 378 -44.05 1.38 -5.70
C ASP A 378 -42.54 1.03 -5.57
N PHE A 379 -42.14 0.25 -4.55
CA PHE A 379 -40.75 -0.12 -4.30
C PHE A 379 -40.26 -1.37 -5.06
N GLU A 380 -41.15 -2.24 -5.57
CA GLU A 380 -40.73 -3.41 -6.36
C GLU A 380 -40.34 -3.02 -7.79
N ASP A 381 -41.10 -2.14 -8.44
CA ASP A 381 -40.79 -1.68 -9.81
C ASP A 381 -39.48 -0.85 -9.87
N PHE A 382 -39.20 -0.03 -8.84
CA PHE A 382 -37.91 0.68 -8.74
C PHE A 382 -36.71 -0.26 -8.51
N PHE A 383 -36.91 -1.40 -7.83
CA PHE A 383 -35.87 -2.40 -7.64
C PHE A 383 -35.62 -3.23 -8.91
N LEU A 384 -36.64 -3.49 -9.72
CA LEU A 384 -36.49 -4.21 -11.00
C LEU A 384 -35.68 -3.40 -12.03
N ASP A 385 -35.95 -2.10 -12.16
CA ASP A 385 -35.20 -1.19 -13.05
C ASP A 385 -33.71 -1.10 -12.61
N PHE A 386 -33.47 -0.99 -11.29
CA PHE A 386 -32.10 -0.96 -10.74
C PHE A 386 -31.37 -2.32 -10.85
N GLU A 387 -32.10 -3.44 -10.86
CA GLU A 387 -31.51 -4.78 -11.03
C GLU A 387 -31.25 -5.13 -12.51
N GLU A 388 -31.95 -4.53 -13.47
CA GLU A 388 -31.58 -4.60 -14.90
C GLU A 388 -30.34 -3.75 -15.21
N ASP A 389 -30.23 -2.52 -14.69
CA ASP A 389 -29.03 -1.67 -14.87
C ASP A 389 -27.76 -2.27 -14.20
N LEU A 390 -27.93 -2.98 -13.08
CA LEU A 390 -26.86 -3.77 -12.43
C LEU A 390 -26.53 -5.09 -13.16
N LYS A 391 -27.39 -5.58 -14.06
CA LYS A 391 -27.07 -6.72 -14.96
C LYS A 391 -26.38 -6.27 -16.25
N ALA A 392 -26.58 -5.02 -16.68
CA ALA A 392 -25.99 -4.46 -17.90
C ALA A 392 -24.46 -4.28 -17.87
N HIS A 393 -23.85 -4.25 -16.67
CA HIS A 393 -22.40 -4.03 -16.51
C HIS A 393 -21.59 -5.34 -16.48
N HIS A 394 -21.33 -5.92 -17.66
CA HIS A 394 -20.55 -7.15 -17.86
C HIS A 394 -19.02 -7.06 -17.56
N SER A 395 -18.57 -6.13 -16.72
CA SER A 395 -17.15 -5.96 -16.37
C SER A 395 -16.88 -6.37 -14.92
N VAL A 396 -15.97 -7.33 -14.70
CA VAL A 396 -15.56 -7.75 -13.36
C VAL A 396 -14.83 -6.61 -12.64
N GLN A 397 -15.34 -6.19 -11.49
CA GLN A 397 -14.69 -5.20 -10.64
C GLN A 397 -13.55 -5.86 -9.86
N CYS A 398 -12.30 -5.54 -10.22
CA CYS A 398 -11.11 -6.07 -9.55
C CYS A 398 -10.32 -4.98 -8.82
N SER A 399 -9.96 -5.24 -7.57
CA SER A 399 -9.13 -4.37 -6.73
C SER A 399 -7.91 -5.14 -6.20
N PRO A 400 -6.70 -4.54 -6.15
CA PRO A 400 -6.33 -3.24 -6.71
C PRO A 400 -6.31 -3.30 -8.24
N SER A 401 -6.81 -2.26 -8.92
CA SER A 401 -6.87 -2.25 -10.38
C SER A 401 -5.47 -2.17 -11.03
N PRO A 402 -5.26 -2.80 -12.20
CA PRO A 402 -4.06 -2.56 -13.00
C PRO A 402 -3.95 -1.08 -13.36
N GLY A 403 -2.72 -0.56 -13.35
CA GLY A 403 -2.46 0.87 -13.55
C GLY A 403 -1.23 1.09 -14.42
N PRO A 404 -0.92 2.34 -14.78
CA PRO A 404 0.24 2.63 -15.64
C PRO A 404 1.55 2.13 -15.02
N PHE A 405 1.69 2.16 -13.69
CA PHE A 405 2.85 1.62 -12.98
C PHE A 405 2.73 0.14 -12.60
N LYS A 406 1.57 -0.51 -12.76
CA LYS A 406 1.40 -1.96 -12.60
C LYS A 406 0.74 -2.53 -13.88
N PRO A 407 1.49 -2.58 -15.00
CA PRO A 407 0.96 -2.93 -16.31
C PRO A 407 0.76 -4.45 -16.47
N CYS A 408 -0.07 -4.86 -17.44
CA CYS A 408 -0.29 -6.27 -17.74
C CYS A 408 0.71 -6.86 -18.74
N ASP A 409 0.96 -6.16 -19.86
CA ASP A 409 1.69 -6.74 -21.00
C ASP A 409 3.17 -6.32 -21.03
N HIS A 410 3.43 -5.06 -20.69
CA HIS A 410 4.70 -4.38 -20.98
C HIS A 410 5.12 -3.47 -19.83
N LEU A 411 6.30 -3.70 -19.25
CA LEU A 411 6.84 -2.90 -18.15
C LEU A 411 7.04 -1.43 -18.56
N PHE A 412 7.74 -1.21 -19.68
CA PHE A 412 8.01 0.14 -20.19
C PHE A 412 6.85 0.73 -21.02
N GLY A 413 6.03 -0.12 -21.65
CA GLY A 413 4.88 0.27 -22.49
C GLY A 413 5.27 0.88 -23.86
N SER A 414 6.17 1.86 -23.89
CA SER A 414 6.53 2.60 -25.11
C SER A 414 7.86 2.15 -25.73
N TRP A 415 7.86 2.00 -27.06
CA TRP A 415 9.07 1.76 -27.85
C TRP A 415 10.10 2.90 -27.78
N LEU A 416 9.66 4.15 -27.60
CA LEU A 416 10.56 5.29 -27.43
C LEU A 416 11.36 5.17 -26.12
N ILE A 417 10.71 4.76 -25.04
CA ILE A 417 11.36 4.50 -23.75
C ILE A 417 12.35 3.33 -23.89
N ARG A 418 11.95 2.21 -24.53
CA ARG A 418 12.83 1.05 -24.78
C ARG A 418 14.11 1.44 -25.52
N ILE A 419 13.99 2.16 -26.63
CA ILE A 419 15.14 2.61 -27.44
C ILE A 419 16.01 3.58 -26.62
N GLY A 420 15.40 4.51 -25.89
CA GLY A 420 16.11 5.43 -24.99
C GLY A 420 16.92 4.71 -23.92
N VAL A 421 16.29 3.81 -23.16
CA VAL A 421 16.94 3.02 -22.10
C VAL A 421 18.10 2.19 -22.66
N TRP A 422 17.89 1.40 -23.72
CA TRP A 422 18.97 0.60 -24.31
C TRP A 422 20.13 1.46 -24.84
N THR A 423 19.85 2.65 -25.39
CA THR A 423 20.88 3.60 -25.81
C THR A 423 21.67 4.14 -24.62
N ILE A 424 21.00 4.47 -23.50
CA ILE A 424 21.65 4.90 -22.26
C ILE A 424 22.50 3.77 -21.67
N VAL A 425 22.00 2.53 -21.64
CA VAL A 425 22.77 1.37 -21.15
C VAL A 425 24.04 1.15 -21.99
N ALA A 426 23.93 1.16 -23.32
CA ALA A 426 25.10 1.05 -24.18
C ALA A 426 26.11 2.20 -23.96
N LEU A 427 25.64 3.44 -23.90
CA LEU A 427 26.48 4.63 -23.77
C LEU A 427 27.11 4.76 -22.37
N THR A 428 26.39 4.43 -21.30
CA THR A 428 26.92 4.39 -19.92
C THR A 428 28.09 3.42 -19.83
N PHE A 429 27.94 2.18 -20.31
CA PHE A 429 29.05 1.22 -20.26
C PHE A 429 30.23 1.65 -21.15
N ILE A 430 30.00 2.08 -22.39
CA ILE A 430 31.09 2.47 -23.30
C ILE A 430 31.86 3.71 -22.78
N CYS A 431 31.17 4.80 -22.46
CA CYS A 431 31.82 6.04 -22.06
C CYS A 431 32.50 5.92 -20.69
N ASN A 432 31.85 5.30 -19.69
CA ASN A 432 32.45 5.15 -18.36
C ASN A 432 33.60 4.14 -18.35
N ALA A 433 33.56 3.07 -19.14
CA ALA A 433 34.69 2.15 -19.28
C ALA A 433 35.90 2.83 -19.94
N LEU A 434 35.69 3.66 -20.96
CA LEU A 434 36.77 4.45 -21.59
C LEU A 434 37.39 5.44 -20.60
N VAL A 435 36.59 6.21 -19.87
CA VAL A 435 37.09 7.16 -18.85
C VAL A 435 37.86 6.42 -17.75
N SER A 436 37.28 5.36 -17.19
CA SER A 436 37.94 4.54 -16.15
C SER A 436 39.26 3.93 -16.65
N ALA A 437 39.30 3.42 -17.89
CA ALA A 437 40.50 2.86 -18.48
C ALA A 437 41.60 3.90 -18.76
N THR A 438 41.25 5.14 -19.09
CA THR A 438 42.26 6.22 -19.21
C THR A 438 42.78 6.69 -17.84
N VAL A 439 41.93 6.77 -16.82
CA VAL A 439 42.31 7.24 -15.48
C VAL A 439 43.19 6.22 -14.73
N PHE A 440 42.80 4.95 -14.70
CA PHE A 440 43.41 3.96 -13.79
C PHE A 440 44.56 3.14 -14.40
N ARG A 441 44.86 3.28 -15.69
CA ARG A 441 45.89 2.45 -16.37
C ARG A 441 47.34 2.92 -16.14
N SER A 442 47.55 4.11 -15.59
CA SER A 442 48.87 4.68 -15.29
C SER A 442 49.02 4.97 -13.78
N PRO A 443 49.28 3.96 -12.94
CA PRO A 443 49.11 4.04 -11.48
C PRO A 443 50.18 4.86 -10.73
N LEU A 444 51.20 5.38 -11.41
CA LEU A 444 52.37 5.98 -10.75
C LEU A 444 52.10 7.36 -10.11
N TYR A 445 51.22 8.18 -10.70
CA TYR A 445 50.77 9.46 -10.11
C TYR A 445 49.36 9.82 -10.61
N VAL A 446 48.34 9.59 -9.79
CA VAL A 446 46.95 10.02 -10.05
C VAL A 446 46.64 11.25 -9.18
N SER A 447 46.24 12.36 -9.79
CA SER A 447 45.81 13.56 -9.06
C SER A 447 44.43 13.38 -8.42
N SER A 448 44.13 14.14 -7.36
CA SER A 448 42.82 14.13 -6.67
C SER A 448 41.63 14.21 -7.64
N ILE A 449 41.73 15.08 -8.64
CA ILE A 449 40.70 15.31 -9.66
C ILE A 449 40.56 14.11 -10.60
N LYS A 450 41.67 13.53 -11.09
CA LYS A 450 41.62 12.33 -11.95
C LYS A 450 41.02 11.15 -11.17
N LEU A 451 41.39 10.96 -9.90
CA LEU A 451 40.79 9.95 -9.02
C LEU A 451 39.27 10.12 -8.90
N LEU A 452 38.81 11.35 -8.68
CA LEU A 452 37.38 11.66 -8.49
C LEU A 452 36.56 11.44 -9.77
N ILE A 453 37.09 11.84 -10.94
CA ILE A 453 36.49 11.55 -12.24
C ILE A 453 36.40 10.04 -12.50
N GLY A 454 37.44 9.28 -12.15
CA GLY A 454 37.44 7.82 -12.25
C GLY A 454 36.39 7.16 -11.34
N LEU A 455 36.20 7.67 -10.12
CA LEU A 455 35.16 7.18 -9.20
C LEU A 455 33.76 7.52 -9.69
N ILE A 456 33.52 8.74 -10.19
CA ILE A 456 32.25 9.13 -10.83
C ILE A 456 31.94 8.20 -12.00
N ALA A 457 32.94 7.84 -12.82
CA ALA A 457 32.74 6.90 -13.92
C ALA A 457 32.34 5.49 -13.45
N ILE A 458 32.98 4.96 -12.40
CA ILE A 458 32.60 3.67 -11.80
C ILE A 458 31.17 3.71 -11.27
N VAL A 459 30.78 4.76 -10.55
CA VAL A 459 29.44 4.94 -9.99
C VAL A 459 28.37 5.07 -11.10
N ASN A 460 28.66 5.84 -12.15
CA ASN A 460 27.76 5.97 -13.31
C ASN A 460 27.59 4.64 -14.07
N ALA A 461 28.59 3.74 -14.05
CA ALA A 461 28.43 2.39 -14.59
C ALA A 461 27.49 1.51 -13.74
N LEU A 462 27.35 1.76 -12.44
CA LEU A 462 26.36 1.09 -11.58
C LEU A 462 24.93 1.54 -11.92
N MET A 463 24.71 2.82 -12.23
CA MET A 463 23.42 3.32 -12.77
C MET A 463 23.09 2.66 -14.12
N GLY A 464 24.10 2.51 -14.99
CA GLY A 464 23.97 1.75 -16.25
C GLY A 464 23.60 0.28 -16.04
N LEU A 465 24.17 -0.37 -15.01
CA LEU A 465 23.83 -1.74 -14.61
C LEU A 465 22.38 -1.84 -14.09
N ALA A 466 21.95 -0.96 -13.19
CA ALA A 466 20.58 -0.94 -12.68
C ALA A 466 19.54 -0.76 -13.81
N SER A 467 19.80 0.19 -14.71
CA SER A 467 18.97 0.43 -15.90
C SER A 467 18.98 -0.77 -16.86
N GLY A 468 20.12 -1.44 -16.99
CA GLY A 468 20.29 -2.67 -17.77
C GLY A 468 19.48 -3.84 -17.22
N VAL A 469 19.40 -4.01 -15.90
CA VAL A 469 18.54 -5.03 -15.27
C VAL A 469 17.07 -4.79 -15.61
N LEU A 470 16.56 -3.55 -15.45
CA LEU A 470 15.17 -3.22 -15.82
C LEU A 470 14.89 -3.46 -17.31
N ALA A 471 15.83 -3.12 -18.20
CA ALA A 471 15.71 -3.37 -19.63
C ALA A 471 15.73 -4.86 -19.99
N SER A 472 16.52 -5.67 -19.27
CA SER A 472 16.51 -7.13 -19.39
C SER A 472 15.20 -7.75 -18.91
N VAL A 473 14.61 -7.23 -17.83
CA VAL A 473 13.29 -7.68 -17.35
C VAL A 473 12.21 -7.39 -18.41
N ASP A 474 12.03 -6.15 -18.87
CA ASP A 474 11.04 -5.79 -19.91
C ASP A 474 11.19 -6.63 -21.20
N ALA A 475 12.43 -6.98 -21.58
CA ALA A 475 12.70 -7.84 -22.73
C ALA A 475 12.34 -9.33 -22.48
N SER A 476 12.61 -9.85 -21.28
CA SER A 476 12.34 -11.25 -20.91
C SER A 476 10.85 -11.55 -20.69
N THR A 477 10.08 -10.57 -20.20
CA THR A 477 8.65 -10.69 -19.87
C THR A 477 7.75 -10.00 -20.91
N PHE A 478 8.24 -9.85 -22.15
CA PHE A 478 7.58 -9.04 -23.16
C PHE A 478 6.23 -9.63 -23.57
N GLY A 479 5.14 -8.88 -23.33
CA GLY A 479 3.78 -9.27 -23.69
C GLY A 479 3.08 -10.15 -22.64
N SER A 480 3.70 -10.37 -21.49
CA SER A 480 3.17 -11.24 -20.43
C SER A 480 3.62 -10.83 -19.02
N PHE A 481 3.92 -9.53 -18.81
CA PHE A 481 4.47 -9.02 -17.54
C PHE A 481 3.63 -9.42 -16.31
N ALA A 482 2.31 -9.47 -16.42
CA ALA A 482 1.39 -9.87 -15.35
C ALA A 482 1.71 -11.24 -14.72
N GLN A 483 2.32 -12.17 -15.48
CA GLN A 483 2.71 -13.49 -14.98
C GLN A 483 3.89 -13.42 -13.99
N TYR A 484 4.72 -12.38 -14.10
CA TYR A 484 5.99 -12.24 -13.37
C TYR A 484 6.00 -11.03 -12.42
N GLY A 485 5.09 -10.06 -12.61
CA GLY A 485 5.09 -8.79 -11.88
C GLY A 485 5.05 -8.92 -10.36
N ALA A 486 4.23 -9.83 -9.81
CA ALA A 486 4.14 -10.07 -8.37
C ALA A 486 5.44 -10.68 -7.79
N GLN A 487 6.08 -11.59 -8.53
CA GLN A 487 7.37 -12.19 -8.16
C GLN A 487 8.52 -11.19 -8.27
N TRP A 488 8.45 -10.26 -9.24
CA TRP A 488 9.44 -9.21 -9.42
C TRP A 488 9.36 -8.16 -8.31
N GLU A 489 8.17 -7.60 -8.03
CA GLU A 489 7.97 -6.59 -6.97
C GLU A 489 8.36 -7.10 -5.58
N SER A 490 7.98 -8.34 -5.24
CA SER A 490 8.33 -8.96 -3.96
C SER A 490 9.75 -9.54 -3.90
N GLY A 491 10.44 -9.61 -5.06
CA GLY A 491 11.74 -10.25 -5.20
C GLY A 491 12.92 -9.37 -4.78
N THR A 492 13.97 -10.00 -4.26
CA THR A 492 15.23 -9.35 -3.91
C THR A 492 15.89 -8.66 -5.12
N GLY A 493 15.64 -9.13 -6.34
CA GLY A 493 16.13 -8.52 -7.57
C GLY A 493 15.65 -7.07 -7.75
N CYS A 494 14.39 -6.78 -7.43
CA CYS A 494 13.86 -5.43 -7.51
C CYS A 494 14.44 -4.54 -6.40
N GLN A 495 14.47 -5.03 -5.15
CA GLN A 495 15.08 -4.33 -4.02
C GLN A 495 16.54 -3.93 -4.27
N ILE A 496 17.37 -4.85 -4.81
CA ILE A 496 18.76 -4.59 -5.17
C ILE A 496 18.87 -3.57 -6.31
N THR A 497 18.00 -3.66 -7.32
CA THR A 497 17.99 -2.73 -8.46
C THR A 497 17.67 -1.30 -8.01
N GLY A 498 16.70 -1.14 -7.11
CA GLY A 498 16.34 0.14 -6.52
C GLY A 498 17.44 0.77 -5.67
N LEU A 499 17.99 -0.01 -4.73
CA LEU A 499 19.12 0.41 -3.90
C LEU A 499 20.33 0.80 -4.77
N LEU A 500 20.66 0.01 -5.80
CA LEU A 500 21.77 0.30 -6.70
C LEU A 500 21.56 1.59 -7.49
N SER A 501 20.33 1.83 -7.96
CA SER A 501 19.96 3.05 -8.70
C SER A 501 20.12 4.30 -7.84
N ILE A 502 19.50 4.33 -6.63
CA ILE A 502 19.61 5.50 -5.73
C ILE A 502 21.04 5.67 -5.22
N PHE A 503 21.73 4.60 -4.83
CA PHE A 503 23.14 4.70 -4.43
C PHE A 503 23.99 5.32 -5.55
N ALA A 504 23.76 4.91 -6.81
CA ALA A 504 24.51 5.43 -7.94
C ALA A 504 24.18 6.90 -8.27
N SER A 505 22.92 7.34 -8.21
CA SER A 505 22.58 8.74 -8.42
C SER A 505 23.20 9.65 -7.36
N GLU A 506 22.99 9.31 -6.08
CA GLU A 506 23.42 10.14 -4.95
C GLU A 506 24.95 10.19 -4.84
N ALA A 507 25.64 9.06 -5.03
CA ALA A 507 27.10 9.04 -5.02
C ALA A 507 27.69 9.86 -6.17
N SER A 508 27.05 9.86 -7.36
CA SER A 508 27.50 10.68 -8.49
C SER A 508 27.38 12.18 -8.18
N ILE A 509 26.25 12.61 -7.58
CA ILE A 509 26.01 14.01 -7.21
C ILE A 509 26.93 14.48 -6.07
N PHE A 510 27.16 13.66 -5.03
CA PHE A 510 28.06 14.04 -3.93
C PHE A 510 29.52 14.07 -4.38
N LEU A 511 29.97 13.13 -5.22
CA LEU A 511 31.32 13.15 -5.78
C LEU A 511 31.52 14.34 -6.73
N LEU A 512 30.51 14.72 -7.52
CA LEU A 512 30.55 15.93 -8.36
C LEU A 512 30.61 17.21 -7.49
N THR A 513 29.88 17.24 -6.38
CA THR A 513 29.92 18.34 -5.40
C THR A 513 31.29 18.47 -4.74
N LEU A 514 31.91 17.34 -4.38
CA LEU A 514 33.29 17.31 -3.89
C LEU A 514 34.28 17.80 -4.95
N ALA A 515 34.07 17.49 -6.23
CA ALA A 515 34.91 17.96 -7.33
C ALA A 515 34.82 19.48 -7.51
N ALA A 516 33.61 20.05 -7.38
CA ALA A 516 33.40 21.50 -7.38
C ALA A 516 34.19 22.21 -6.26
N LEU A 517 34.11 21.67 -5.05
CA LEU A 517 34.77 22.22 -3.87
C LEU A 517 36.30 22.10 -3.97
N GLU A 518 36.83 20.94 -4.36
CA GLU A 518 38.28 20.71 -4.48
C GLU A 518 38.93 21.70 -5.48
N ARG A 519 38.28 21.95 -6.63
CA ARG A 519 38.75 22.92 -7.62
C ARG A 519 38.71 24.35 -7.08
N ALA A 520 37.62 24.73 -6.40
CA ALA A 520 37.47 26.06 -5.80
C ALA A 520 38.50 26.32 -4.67
N PHE A 521 38.82 25.31 -3.84
CA PHE A 521 39.83 25.43 -2.80
C PHE A 521 41.26 25.45 -3.34
N SER A 522 41.54 24.67 -4.39
CA SER A 522 42.87 24.57 -5.02
C SER A 522 43.32 25.90 -5.62
N VAL A 523 42.44 26.62 -6.34
CA VAL A 523 42.76 27.94 -6.89
C VAL A 523 42.98 28.97 -5.78
N LYS A 524 42.23 28.89 -4.67
CA LYS A 524 42.36 29.83 -3.55
C LYS A 524 43.66 29.67 -2.74
N HIS A 525 44.27 28.47 -2.72
CA HIS A 525 45.46 28.16 -1.91
C HIS A 525 46.76 28.02 -2.71
N ALA A 526 46.75 28.34 -4.02
CA ALA A 526 47.93 28.28 -4.89
C ALA A 526 49.15 29.12 -4.41
N THR A 527 48.98 29.98 -3.40
CA THR A 527 50.03 30.84 -2.83
C THR A 527 50.67 30.34 -1.53
N LYS A 528 50.24 29.22 -0.90
CA LYS A 528 50.89 28.72 0.33
C LYS A 528 50.76 27.20 0.59
N PHE A 529 51.90 26.52 0.51
CA PHE A 529 52.31 25.25 1.15
C PHE A 529 51.68 23.89 0.75
N GLU A 530 52.57 23.07 0.17
CA GLU A 530 52.76 21.60 0.27
C GLU A 530 51.65 20.57 -0.05
N THR A 531 52.07 19.56 -0.81
CA THR A 531 51.23 18.74 -1.71
C THR A 531 50.91 17.32 -1.23
N LYS A 532 51.22 16.95 0.02
CA LYS A 532 50.90 15.60 0.57
C LYS A 532 49.65 15.52 1.45
N SER A 533 49.31 16.57 2.19
CA SER A 533 48.16 16.51 3.11
C SER A 533 46.79 16.55 2.41
N SER A 534 46.72 17.17 1.22
CA SER A 534 45.45 17.37 0.50
C SER A 534 44.79 16.06 0.04
N ILE A 535 45.57 15.12 -0.52
CA ILE A 535 45.04 13.84 -1.04
C ILE A 535 44.41 12.98 0.07
N ALA A 536 44.97 13.02 1.28
CA ALA A 536 44.41 12.29 2.43
C ALA A 536 43.03 12.83 2.80
N SER A 537 42.89 14.16 2.90
CA SER A 537 41.61 14.82 3.18
C SER A 537 40.55 14.54 2.10
N VAL A 538 40.94 14.53 0.81
CA VAL A 538 40.04 14.18 -0.30
C VAL A 538 39.57 12.72 -0.20
N LYS A 539 40.45 11.77 0.16
CA LYS A 539 40.05 10.36 0.37
C LYS A 539 39.06 10.18 1.53
N ILE A 540 39.25 10.94 2.62
CA ILE A 540 38.31 10.95 3.75
C ILE A 540 36.95 11.52 3.31
N ALA A 541 36.93 12.62 2.55
CA ALA A 541 35.70 13.20 2.01
C ALA A 541 34.97 12.23 1.05
N ILE A 542 35.70 11.53 0.16
CA ILE A 542 35.15 10.48 -0.71
C ILE A 542 34.47 9.37 0.10
N PHE A 543 35.10 8.92 1.20
CA PHE A 543 34.50 7.92 2.09
C PHE A 543 33.18 8.43 2.69
N PHE A 544 33.13 9.67 3.18
CA PHE A 544 31.89 10.27 3.68
C PHE A 544 30.81 10.42 2.61
N CYS A 545 31.16 10.77 1.35
CA CYS A 545 30.21 10.79 0.24
C CYS A 545 29.57 9.41 0.05
N PHE A 546 30.36 8.35 -0.07
CA PHE A 546 29.84 6.99 -0.24
C PHE A 546 29.00 6.50 0.95
N MET A 547 29.41 6.80 2.18
CA MET A 547 28.63 6.46 3.38
C MET A 547 27.29 7.19 3.41
N LEU A 548 27.24 8.47 3.03
CA LEU A 548 25.99 9.24 2.97
C LEU A 548 25.06 8.70 1.87
N SER A 549 25.57 8.41 0.68
CA SER A 549 24.78 7.81 -0.41
C SER A 549 24.23 6.43 -0.03
N LEU A 550 25.00 5.62 0.69
CA LEU A 550 24.55 4.33 1.18
C LEU A 550 23.45 4.47 2.24
N ILE A 551 23.58 5.42 3.18
CA ILE A 551 22.52 5.72 4.16
C ILE A 551 21.22 6.11 3.42
N VAL A 552 21.30 7.04 2.46
CA VAL A 552 20.14 7.49 1.70
C VAL A 552 19.48 6.35 0.91
N ALA A 553 20.27 5.46 0.29
CA ALA A 553 19.75 4.31 -0.46
C ALA A 553 19.24 3.15 0.42
N VAL A 554 19.55 3.14 1.72
CA VAL A 554 19.08 2.10 2.67
C VAL A 554 17.81 2.54 3.41
N ILE A 555 17.53 3.84 3.53
CA ILE A 555 16.30 4.35 4.20
C ILE A 555 15.01 3.67 3.68
N PRO A 556 14.76 3.53 2.36
CA PRO A 556 13.55 2.89 1.82
C PRO A 556 13.48 1.35 1.98
N LEU A 557 14.47 0.74 2.66
CA LEU A 557 14.40 -0.64 3.14
C LEU A 557 14.05 -0.73 4.64
N LEU A 558 14.26 0.36 5.40
CA LEU A 558 14.03 0.44 6.84
C LEU A 558 12.62 0.93 7.19
N THR A 559 11.99 1.73 6.33
CA THR A 559 10.63 2.29 6.54
C THR A 559 9.49 1.35 6.13
N GLY A 560 9.81 0.09 5.80
CA GLY A 560 8.99 -0.78 4.96
C GLY A 560 9.59 -0.80 3.54
N SER A 561 9.44 -1.90 2.79
CA SER A 561 10.18 -2.09 1.53
C SER A 561 9.59 -1.29 0.36
N GLU A 562 9.75 0.03 0.39
CA GLU A 562 9.19 0.98 -0.59
C GLU A 562 9.67 0.70 -2.03
N TYR A 563 10.85 0.10 -2.21
CA TYR A 563 11.34 -0.37 -3.51
C TYR A 563 10.44 -1.45 -4.15
N GLY A 564 9.65 -2.19 -3.37
CA GLY A 564 8.73 -3.23 -3.87
C GLY A 564 7.33 -2.71 -4.23
N VAL A 565 7.05 -1.42 -4.04
CA VAL A 565 5.71 -0.81 -4.30
C VAL A 565 5.40 -0.72 -5.80
N SER A 566 6.43 -0.71 -6.65
CA SER A 566 6.38 -0.51 -8.10
C SER A 566 7.38 -1.44 -8.81
N PRO A 567 7.06 -2.01 -9.98
CA PRO A 567 7.97 -2.89 -10.72
C PRO A 567 9.14 -2.12 -11.35
N LEU A 568 9.12 -0.78 -11.29
CA LEU A 568 10.28 0.06 -11.66
C LEU A 568 11.34 0.12 -10.55
N CYS A 569 11.07 -0.46 -9.38
CA CYS A 569 11.99 -0.58 -8.26
C CYS A 569 12.48 0.77 -7.71
N LEU A 570 11.68 1.82 -7.84
CA LEU A 570 11.97 3.17 -7.38
C LEU A 570 10.77 3.68 -6.56
N PRO A 571 11.01 4.40 -5.44
CA PRO A 571 9.92 5.04 -4.70
C PRO A 571 9.19 6.02 -5.62
N LEU A 572 7.86 5.84 -5.72
CA LEU A 572 7.03 6.75 -6.49
C LEU A 572 6.65 7.95 -5.60
N PRO A 573 6.61 9.18 -6.13
CA PRO A 573 6.24 10.36 -5.35
C PRO A 573 4.73 10.43 -5.04
N PHE A 574 3.93 9.47 -5.50
CA PHE A 574 2.48 9.37 -5.29
C PHE A 574 2.18 8.07 -4.54
N GLY A 575 1.38 8.11 -3.48
CA GLY A 575 1.04 6.95 -2.66
C GLY A 575 1.11 7.26 -1.17
N GLU A 576 1.80 6.42 -0.40
CA GLU A 576 1.95 6.60 1.04
C GLU A 576 2.73 7.87 1.41
N PRO A 577 2.36 8.55 2.52
CA PRO A 577 2.99 9.81 2.94
C PRO A 577 4.47 9.64 3.33
N THR A 578 4.90 8.43 3.70
CA THR A 578 6.29 8.05 3.99
C THR A 578 7.18 8.14 2.76
N ALA A 579 6.85 7.39 1.70
CA ALA A 579 7.59 7.37 0.44
C ALA A 579 7.60 8.75 -0.24
N MET A 580 6.47 9.45 -0.17
CA MET A 580 6.33 10.84 -0.65
C MET A 580 7.27 11.80 0.11
N GLY A 581 7.32 11.71 1.44
CA GLY A 581 8.23 12.50 2.28
C GLY A 581 9.70 12.20 2.00
N TYR A 582 10.06 10.93 1.80
CA TYR A 582 11.40 10.52 1.38
C TYR A 582 11.81 11.16 0.05
N MET A 583 10.97 11.07 -0.97
CA MET A 583 11.26 11.63 -2.30
C MET A 583 11.43 13.17 -2.27
N VAL A 584 10.63 13.89 -1.48
CA VAL A 584 10.81 15.34 -1.27
C VAL A 584 12.12 15.65 -0.54
N ALA A 585 12.47 14.89 0.50
CA ALA A 585 13.72 15.07 1.23
C ALA A 585 14.96 14.81 0.33
N LEU A 586 14.91 13.76 -0.48
CA LEU A 586 15.93 13.45 -1.50
C LEU A 586 16.07 14.60 -2.50
N VAL A 587 14.94 15.18 -2.95
CA VAL A 587 14.96 16.31 -3.89
C VAL A 587 15.53 17.59 -3.28
N LEU A 588 15.28 17.84 -1.99
CA LEU A 588 15.86 18.98 -1.28
C LEU A 588 17.37 18.81 -1.06
N LEU A 589 17.84 17.60 -0.73
CA LEU A 589 19.26 17.27 -0.56
C LEU A 589 20.06 17.48 -1.86
N ASN A 590 19.53 16.99 -2.98
CA ASN A 590 20.12 17.19 -4.30
C ASN A 590 20.10 18.66 -4.73
N SER A 591 19.02 19.39 -4.45
CA SER A 591 18.94 20.84 -4.71
C SER A 591 20.00 21.62 -3.92
N LEU A 592 20.25 21.24 -2.66
CA LEU A 592 21.32 21.82 -1.84
C LEU A 592 22.71 21.55 -2.44
N CYS A 593 22.95 20.35 -2.96
CA CYS A 593 24.20 20.02 -3.65
C CYS A 593 24.41 20.88 -4.90
N PHE A 594 23.38 21.05 -5.75
CA PHE A 594 23.44 21.96 -6.90
C PHE A 594 23.67 23.42 -6.51
N LEU A 595 23.08 23.90 -5.42
CA LEU A 595 23.34 25.24 -4.88
C LEU A 595 24.80 25.41 -4.44
N VAL A 596 25.35 24.44 -3.68
CA VAL A 596 26.76 24.45 -3.23
C VAL A 596 27.71 24.44 -4.42
N MET A 597 27.47 23.58 -5.42
CA MET A 597 28.26 23.55 -6.65
C MET A 597 28.21 24.88 -7.41
N THR A 598 27.03 25.47 -7.56
CA THR A 598 26.84 26.76 -8.24
C THR A 598 27.63 27.86 -7.52
N ILE A 599 27.50 27.98 -6.19
CA ILE A 599 28.24 28.98 -5.41
C ILE A 599 29.76 28.78 -5.52
N ALA A 600 30.24 27.53 -5.52
CA ALA A 600 31.66 27.21 -5.68
C ALA A 600 32.20 27.66 -7.06
N TYR A 601 31.46 27.37 -8.14
CA TYR A 601 31.87 27.76 -9.50
C TYR A 601 31.69 29.24 -9.80
N THR A 602 30.66 29.92 -9.27
CA THR A 602 30.55 31.38 -9.38
C THR A 602 31.74 32.06 -8.69
N LYS A 603 32.14 31.61 -7.50
CA LYS A 603 33.33 32.12 -6.83
C LYS A 603 34.62 31.85 -7.61
N LEU A 604 34.74 30.68 -8.23
CA LEU A 604 35.86 30.35 -9.11
C LEU A 604 35.92 31.30 -10.32
N TYR A 605 34.79 31.50 -11.01
CA TYR A 605 34.67 32.39 -12.17
C TYR A 605 35.00 33.86 -11.81
N CYS A 606 34.39 34.40 -10.75
CA CYS A 606 34.69 35.76 -10.29
C CYS A 606 36.12 35.93 -9.74
N SER A 607 36.84 34.85 -9.42
CA SER A 607 38.26 34.91 -9.08
C SER A 607 39.18 34.91 -10.31
N LEU A 608 38.77 34.24 -11.39
CA LEU A 608 39.47 34.24 -12.68
C LEU A 608 39.39 35.60 -13.38
N GLU A 609 38.28 36.33 -13.23
CA GLU A 609 38.10 37.68 -13.79
C GLU A 609 38.91 38.77 -13.06
N LYS A 610 39.49 38.46 -11.89
CA LYS A 610 40.25 39.41 -11.05
C LYS A 610 41.77 39.21 -11.06
N GLY A 611 42.29 38.27 -11.86
CA GLY A 611 43.73 38.00 -11.97
C GLY A 611 44.16 37.85 -13.42
N GLU A 612 45.27 38.50 -13.79
CA GLU A 612 45.98 38.21 -15.03
C GLU A 612 46.48 36.76 -14.97
N LEU A 613 46.07 35.93 -15.93
CA LEU A 613 46.53 34.55 -16.06
C LEU A 613 46.82 34.24 -17.53
N ASP A 614 48.10 34.15 -17.89
CA ASP A 614 48.60 33.98 -19.26
C ASP A 614 48.27 32.61 -19.92
N ASN A 615 47.48 31.75 -19.27
CA ASN A 615 47.18 30.40 -19.76
C ASN A 615 45.77 30.25 -20.33
N ILE A 616 45.69 30.26 -21.66
CA ILE A 616 44.50 29.92 -22.48
C ILE A 616 43.80 28.61 -22.04
N TRP A 617 44.55 27.70 -21.43
CA TRP A 617 44.16 26.34 -21.07
C TRP A 617 43.19 26.24 -19.88
N ASP A 618 43.35 27.06 -18.83
CA ASP A 618 42.48 27.00 -17.65
C ASP A 618 41.04 27.47 -17.97
N CYS A 619 40.90 28.42 -18.90
CA CYS A 619 39.60 28.87 -19.40
C CYS A 619 38.79 27.74 -20.07
N SER A 620 39.46 26.79 -20.72
CA SER A 620 38.81 25.64 -21.38
C SER A 620 38.23 24.65 -20.37
N MET A 621 38.99 24.31 -19.31
CA MET A 621 38.50 23.42 -18.25
C MET A 621 37.32 24.04 -17.48
N VAL A 622 37.35 25.34 -17.21
CA VAL A 622 36.26 26.04 -16.50
C VAL A 622 34.97 26.03 -17.33
N LYS A 623 35.06 26.32 -18.63
CA LYS A 623 33.92 26.22 -19.56
C LYS A 623 33.35 24.80 -19.65
N HIS A 624 34.22 23.78 -19.68
CA HIS A 624 33.79 22.39 -19.70
C HIS A 624 33.00 21.99 -18.44
N ILE A 625 33.46 22.35 -17.24
CA ILE A 625 32.75 21.97 -16.01
C ILE A 625 31.49 22.82 -15.79
N ALA A 626 31.48 24.08 -16.22
CA ALA A 626 30.26 24.90 -16.23
C ALA A 626 29.17 24.30 -17.14
N LEU A 627 29.55 23.78 -18.33
CA LEU A 627 28.64 23.06 -19.21
C LEU A 627 28.09 21.80 -18.54
N LEU A 628 28.95 21.00 -17.90
CA LEU A 628 28.53 19.79 -17.20
C LEU A 628 27.53 20.13 -16.07
N LEU A 629 27.81 21.14 -15.25
CA LEU A 629 26.87 21.60 -14.21
C LEU A 629 25.53 22.07 -14.76
N PHE A 630 25.56 22.86 -15.84
CA PHE A 630 24.35 23.34 -16.52
C PHE A 630 23.50 22.16 -17.05
N THR A 631 24.14 21.17 -17.69
CA THR A 631 23.46 19.95 -18.15
C THR A 631 22.83 19.15 -17.00
N ASN A 632 23.56 18.93 -15.90
CA ASN A 632 23.00 18.18 -14.76
C ASN A 632 21.83 18.94 -14.10
N CYS A 633 21.93 20.25 -13.96
CA CYS A 633 20.87 21.09 -13.39
C CYS A 633 19.60 21.05 -14.26
N ILE A 634 19.72 21.19 -15.59
CA ILE A 634 18.57 21.11 -16.52
C ILE A 634 17.89 19.74 -16.45
N LEU A 635 18.65 18.65 -16.43
CA LEU A 635 18.11 17.29 -16.37
C LEU A 635 17.46 16.97 -15.02
N TYR A 636 17.82 17.71 -13.97
CA TYR A 636 17.26 17.57 -12.65
C TYR A 636 15.91 18.31 -12.47
N CYS A 637 15.70 19.43 -13.19
CA CYS A 637 14.46 20.21 -13.11
C CYS A 637 13.15 19.39 -13.26
N PRO A 638 13.01 18.45 -14.22
CA PRO A 638 11.81 17.60 -14.32
C PRO A 638 11.57 16.70 -13.10
N VAL A 639 12.64 16.21 -12.47
CA VAL A 639 12.57 15.30 -11.30
C VAL A 639 12.13 16.08 -10.05
N ALA A 640 12.69 17.28 -9.86
CA ALA A 640 12.27 18.18 -8.80
C ALA A 640 10.82 18.62 -8.99
N PHE A 641 10.44 19.04 -10.21
CA PHE A 641 9.06 19.44 -10.54
C PHE A 641 8.06 18.32 -10.25
N LEU A 642 8.30 17.10 -10.73
CA LEU A 642 7.48 15.92 -10.45
C LEU A 642 7.20 15.73 -8.95
N SER A 643 8.26 15.84 -8.13
CA SER A 643 8.18 15.57 -6.69
C SER A 643 7.42 16.67 -5.94
N PHE A 644 7.63 17.94 -6.30
CA PHE A 644 6.86 19.06 -5.74
C PHE A 644 5.41 19.13 -6.25
N SER A 645 5.14 18.73 -7.50
CA SER A 645 3.78 18.64 -8.04
C SER A 645 2.92 17.65 -7.26
N SER A 646 3.51 16.54 -6.78
CA SER A 646 2.82 15.61 -5.88
C SER A 646 2.47 16.26 -4.54
N LEU A 647 3.39 17.00 -3.92
CA LEU A 647 3.15 17.72 -2.66
C LEU A 647 2.02 18.76 -2.75
N LEU A 648 1.76 19.28 -3.95
CA LEU A 648 0.70 20.23 -4.24
C LEU A 648 -0.57 19.59 -4.85
N ASN A 649 -0.63 18.25 -4.93
CA ASN A 649 -1.72 17.48 -5.58
C ASN A 649 -2.06 17.95 -7.01
N LEU A 650 -1.05 18.36 -7.78
CA LEU A 650 -1.23 18.89 -9.15
C LEU A 650 -1.29 17.76 -10.19
N THR A 651 -2.48 17.24 -10.47
CA THR A 651 -2.72 16.10 -11.37
C THR A 651 -2.74 16.47 -12.87
N PHE A 652 -1.63 17.03 -13.38
CA PHE A 652 -1.52 17.46 -14.79
C PHE A 652 -0.50 16.65 -15.63
N ILE A 653 0.23 15.70 -15.02
CA ILE A 653 1.31 14.96 -15.69
C ILE A 653 0.82 13.56 -16.10
N SER A 654 0.92 13.23 -17.40
CA SER A 654 0.54 11.89 -17.86
C SER A 654 1.52 10.81 -17.38
N PRO A 655 1.06 9.57 -17.10
CA PRO A 655 1.94 8.51 -16.58
C PRO A 655 3.11 8.15 -17.50
N GLU A 656 2.95 8.34 -18.82
CA GLU A 656 4.00 8.14 -19.82
C GLU A 656 5.16 9.14 -19.67
N VAL A 657 4.85 10.40 -19.35
CA VAL A 657 5.85 11.43 -19.04
C VAL A 657 6.58 11.06 -17.75
N ILE A 658 5.87 10.59 -16.73
CA ILE A 658 6.49 10.15 -15.46
C ILE A 658 7.43 8.95 -15.70
N LYS A 659 7.01 7.93 -16.44
CA LYS A 659 7.88 6.82 -16.85
C LYS A 659 9.10 7.31 -17.62
N SER A 660 8.93 8.27 -18.53
CA SER A 660 10.04 8.85 -19.30
C SER A 660 11.02 9.62 -18.41
N ILE A 661 10.54 10.37 -17.41
CA ILE A 661 11.39 11.04 -16.42
C ILE A 661 12.22 9.99 -15.64
N LEU A 662 11.56 8.96 -15.08
CA LEU A 662 12.21 7.97 -14.23
C LEU A 662 13.17 7.03 -14.98
N LEU A 663 12.82 6.60 -16.19
CA LEU A 663 13.60 5.60 -16.96
C LEU A 663 14.60 6.21 -17.94
N VAL A 664 14.35 7.43 -18.42
CA VAL A 664 15.21 8.08 -19.42
C VAL A 664 15.95 9.28 -18.84
N ILE A 665 15.27 10.21 -18.17
CA ILE A 665 15.91 11.45 -17.69
C ILE A 665 16.80 11.21 -16.47
N VAL A 666 16.34 10.46 -15.45
CA VAL A 666 17.12 10.17 -14.24
C VAL A 666 18.45 9.46 -14.53
N PRO A 667 18.53 8.45 -15.43
CA PRO A 667 19.81 7.81 -15.77
C PRO A 667 20.68 8.60 -16.78
N LEU A 668 20.14 9.62 -17.47
CA LEU A 668 20.84 10.34 -18.55
C LEU A 668 22.16 11.01 -18.14
N PRO A 669 22.30 11.63 -16.95
CA PRO A 669 23.57 12.17 -16.48
C PRO A 669 24.71 11.14 -16.46
N ALA A 670 24.40 9.87 -16.18
CA ALA A 670 25.41 8.81 -16.09
C ALA A 670 26.09 8.50 -17.44
N CYS A 671 25.46 8.81 -18.58
CA CYS A 671 26.07 8.70 -19.91
C CYS A 671 26.53 10.04 -20.48
N LEU A 672 25.83 11.15 -20.21
CA LEU A 672 26.22 12.47 -20.71
C LEU A 672 27.47 13.04 -20.02
N ASN A 673 27.61 12.87 -18.70
CA ASN A 673 28.78 13.37 -17.97
C ASN A 673 30.12 12.83 -18.52
N PRO A 674 30.31 11.50 -18.68
CA PRO A 674 31.53 10.97 -19.29
C PRO A 674 31.63 11.29 -20.80
N LEU A 675 30.53 11.38 -21.54
CA LEU A 675 30.55 11.75 -22.97
C LEU A 675 31.05 13.20 -23.16
N LEU A 676 30.52 14.15 -22.39
CA LEU A 676 30.96 15.54 -22.41
C LEU A 676 32.45 15.65 -22.05
N TYR A 677 32.91 14.86 -21.07
CA TYR A 677 34.32 14.78 -20.71
C TYR A 677 35.19 14.27 -21.88
N ILE A 678 34.78 13.20 -22.55
CA ILE A 678 35.47 12.63 -23.72
C ILE A 678 35.56 13.64 -24.88
N LEU A 679 34.49 14.38 -25.16
CA LEU A 679 34.40 15.27 -26.31
C LEU A 679 35.14 16.60 -26.10
N PHE A 680 34.97 17.22 -24.93
CA PHE A 680 35.37 18.61 -24.68
C PHE A 680 36.63 18.77 -23.81
N ASN A 681 37.11 17.72 -23.12
CA ASN A 681 38.37 17.83 -22.36
C ASN A 681 39.59 17.59 -23.27
N PRO A 682 40.48 18.58 -23.48
CA PRO A 682 41.69 18.39 -24.29
C PRO A 682 42.63 17.30 -23.71
N HIS A 683 42.73 17.18 -22.38
CA HIS A 683 43.59 16.18 -21.74
C HIS A 683 43.17 14.73 -22.04
N PHE A 684 41.87 14.48 -22.27
CA PHE A 684 41.42 13.14 -22.63
C PHE A 684 41.96 12.69 -24.00
N LYS A 685 42.13 13.62 -24.95
CA LYS A 685 42.69 13.31 -26.27
C LYS A 685 44.19 12.95 -26.18
N GLU A 686 44.91 13.57 -25.26
CA GLU A 686 46.32 13.26 -24.97
C GLU A 686 46.47 11.91 -24.26
N ASP A 687 45.70 11.70 -23.18
CA ASP A 687 45.67 10.43 -22.43
C ASP A 687 45.26 9.26 -23.35
N LEU A 688 44.23 9.42 -24.19
CA LEU A 688 43.81 8.43 -25.20
C LEU A 688 44.87 8.24 -26.29
N GLY A 689 45.57 9.29 -26.68
CA GLY A 689 46.71 9.23 -27.62
C GLY A 689 47.85 8.38 -27.08
N SER A 690 48.15 8.46 -25.78
CA SER A 690 49.12 7.60 -25.10
C SER A 690 48.67 6.12 -25.11
N LEU A 691 47.38 5.88 -24.84
CA LEU A 691 46.75 4.56 -24.81
C LEU A 691 46.76 3.90 -26.20
N ARG A 692 46.51 4.67 -27.27
CA ARG A 692 46.61 4.23 -28.67
C ARG A 692 48.05 3.91 -29.07
N LYS A 693 49.03 4.73 -28.68
CA LYS A 693 50.47 4.47 -28.94
C LYS A 693 50.94 3.19 -28.24
N GLN A 694 50.57 2.97 -26.98
CA GLN A 694 50.94 1.76 -26.25
C GLN A 694 50.20 0.49 -26.72
N THR A 695 48.94 0.57 -27.13
CA THR A 695 48.24 -0.58 -27.74
C THR A 695 48.81 -0.96 -29.10
N LEU A 696 49.26 0.01 -29.90
CA LEU A 696 50.06 -0.23 -31.12
C LEU A 696 51.41 -0.88 -30.81
N LEU A 697 52.12 -0.43 -29.77
CA LEU A 697 53.37 -1.06 -29.30
C LEU A 697 53.15 -2.49 -28.81
N TRP A 698 52.06 -2.75 -28.08
CA TRP A 698 51.70 -4.09 -27.60
C TRP A 698 51.27 -5.03 -28.75
N ARG A 699 50.59 -4.50 -29.79
CA ARG A 699 50.29 -5.24 -31.02
C ARG A 699 51.54 -5.53 -31.86
N ARG A 700 52.53 -4.61 -31.87
CA ARG A 700 53.87 -4.85 -32.44
C ARG A 700 54.65 -5.90 -31.65
N SER A 701 54.60 -5.84 -30.31
CA SER A 701 55.19 -6.86 -29.42
C SER A 701 54.61 -8.26 -29.68
N LYS A 702 53.28 -8.39 -29.84
CA LYS A 702 52.65 -9.67 -30.21
C LYS A 702 52.99 -10.19 -31.62
N HIS A 703 53.33 -9.33 -32.57
CA HIS A 703 53.85 -9.76 -33.87
C HIS A 703 55.35 -10.12 -33.82
N ALA A 704 56.13 -9.49 -32.93
CA ALA A 704 57.51 -9.89 -32.67
C ALA A 704 57.62 -11.19 -31.87
N SER A 705 56.62 -11.50 -31.01
CA SER A 705 56.56 -12.74 -30.23
C SER A 705 55.94 -13.93 -30.98
N LEU A 706 55.90 -13.90 -32.31
CA LEU A 706 55.39 -14.98 -33.16
C LEU A 706 56.40 -15.50 -34.20
N ILE A 707 57.67 -15.05 -34.13
CA ILE A 707 58.78 -15.60 -34.93
C ILE A 707 60.02 -15.83 -34.04
N SER A 708 59.93 -16.88 -33.22
CA SER A 708 61.02 -17.73 -32.73
C SER A 708 60.32 -18.89 -31.99
N VAL A 709 60.52 -20.17 -32.29
CA VAL A 709 61.75 -20.85 -32.71
C VAL A 709 61.41 -21.90 -33.78
N ASN A 710 62.24 -22.00 -34.82
CA ASN A 710 62.67 -23.30 -35.33
C ASN A 710 64.12 -23.19 -35.81
N SER A 711 64.86 -24.28 -35.65
CA SER A 711 66.30 -24.37 -35.82
C SER A 711 66.70 -24.67 -37.26
N GLU A 712 68.02 -24.52 -37.52
CA GLU A 712 68.83 -25.12 -38.60
C GLU A 712 69.27 -24.21 -39.78
N ASP A 713 70.42 -24.58 -40.33
CA ASP A 713 71.20 -24.08 -41.49
C ASP A 713 71.84 -22.67 -41.40
N ILE A 714 73.13 -22.54 -41.06
CA ILE A 714 74.35 -22.87 -41.84
C ILE A 714 74.60 -21.95 -43.07
N GLU A 715 75.79 -21.35 -43.08
CA GLU A 715 76.57 -20.80 -44.21
C GLU A 715 76.34 -19.38 -44.80
N LYS A 716 77.51 -18.79 -45.14
CA LYS A 716 77.83 -17.63 -46.00
C LYS A 716 77.66 -16.24 -45.37
N GLN A 717 78.72 -15.50 -44.99
CA GLN A 717 79.99 -15.14 -45.67
C GLN A 717 79.84 -14.01 -46.71
N SER A 718 80.78 -13.07 -46.64
CA SER A 718 81.06 -11.96 -47.59
C SER A 718 80.34 -10.63 -47.40
N CYS A 719 81.13 -9.67 -46.89
CA CYS A 719 81.29 -8.29 -47.34
C CYS A 719 80.38 -7.75 -48.46
N ASP A 720 79.95 -6.49 -48.29
CA ASP A 720 80.60 -5.43 -49.08
C ASP A 720 80.65 -4.06 -48.34
N SER A 721 81.55 -3.19 -48.77
CA SER A 721 81.77 -1.84 -48.25
C SER A 721 81.41 -0.80 -49.31
N THR A 722 80.89 0.39 -48.93
CA THR A 722 81.45 1.72 -49.31
C THR A 722 80.54 2.91 -48.99
N GLN A 723 81.17 4.03 -48.59
CA GLN A 723 80.81 5.44 -48.88
C GLN A 723 79.47 6.02 -48.36
N ALA A 724 79.37 7.31 -47.97
CA ALA A 724 80.39 8.34 -47.67
C ALA A 724 79.79 9.51 -46.84
N LEU A 725 80.69 10.39 -46.35
CA LEU A 725 80.57 11.80 -45.91
C LEU A 725 79.19 12.50 -46.07
N VAL A 726 78.75 13.38 -45.15
CA VAL A 726 79.25 14.75 -44.85
C VAL A 726 78.65 15.16 -43.48
N THR A 727 79.41 15.33 -42.38
CA THR A 727 80.06 16.58 -41.86
C THR A 727 79.12 17.79 -41.63
N PHE A 728 79.24 18.63 -40.59
CA PHE A 728 80.18 18.71 -39.46
C PHE A 728 79.56 19.36 -38.20
N THR A 729 80.22 19.09 -37.07
CA THR A 729 80.22 19.72 -35.74
C THR A 729 80.26 21.26 -35.74
N SER A 730 79.40 21.95 -34.97
CA SER A 730 79.66 22.52 -33.62
C SER A 730 80.40 23.86 -33.54
N ALA A 731 79.84 24.82 -32.80
CA ALA A 731 80.59 25.88 -32.13
C ALA A 731 79.84 26.35 -30.86
N SER A 732 80.50 26.19 -29.70
CA SER A 732 80.11 26.78 -28.41
C SER A 732 80.73 28.16 -28.23
N ILE A 733 80.13 29.04 -27.41
CA ILE A 733 80.78 29.76 -26.28
C ILE A 733 79.78 30.72 -25.61
N SER A 734 79.96 30.94 -24.31
CA SER A 734 79.13 31.69 -23.36
C SER A 734 79.64 33.13 -23.08
N TYR A 735 78.75 34.07 -22.70
CA TYR A 735 78.70 34.74 -21.37
C TYR A 735 77.78 35.99 -21.31
N ASP A 736 77.10 36.15 -20.16
CA ASP A 736 76.55 37.31 -19.43
C ASP A 736 76.16 38.67 -20.09
N MET A 737 74.86 39.03 -19.92
CA MET A 737 74.28 40.19 -19.17
C MET A 737 74.86 41.65 -19.27
N PRO A 738 74.08 42.70 -18.93
CA PRO A 738 72.80 43.18 -19.48
C PRO A 738 72.87 44.69 -19.92
N THR A 739 71.77 45.32 -20.36
CA THR A 739 71.23 46.65 -19.89
C THR A 739 70.33 47.43 -20.88
N SER A 740 69.32 48.10 -20.30
CA SER A 740 68.74 49.43 -20.62
C SER A 740 68.12 49.80 -21.99
N ASN A 741 66.87 50.30 -21.88
CA ASN A 741 66.31 51.51 -22.52
C ASN A 741 66.41 51.66 -24.06
N SER A 742 65.33 51.91 -24.81
CA SER A 742 64.60 53.19 -24.71
C SER A 742 63.47 53.35 -25.75
N LEU A 743 62.52 54.24 -25.44
CA LEU A 743 61.82 55.20 -26.33
C LEU A 743 60.97 54.72 -27.53
N MET A 744 59.66 54.95 -27.37
CA MET A 744 58.65 55.38 -28.37
C MET A 744 59.08 56.68 -29.14
N PRO A 745 58.39 57.20 -30.20
CA PRO A 745 57.00 56.94 -30.61
C PRO A 745 56.64 56.93 -32.14
N SER A 746 55.37 56.59 -32.43
CA SER A 746 54.45 57.16 -33.47
C SER A 746 54.83 57.31 -34.96
N SER A 747 53.98 56.77 -35.86
CA SER A 747 53.13 57.58 -36.79
C SER A 747 52.11 56.76 -37.62
N TYR A 748 50.87 57.29 -37.69
CA TYR A 748 49.78 57.21 -38.71
C TYR A 748 49.64 55.98 -39.67
N GLN A 749 48.49 55.30 -39.79
CA GLN A 749 47.23 55.70 -40.50
C GLN A 749 47.48 56.13 -41.97
N MET A 750 46.85 55.62 -43.02
CA MET A 750 45.45 55.21 -43.31
C MET A 750 45.44 54.16 -44.48
N THR A 751 44.37 53.60 -45.08
CA THR A 751 42.89 53.75 -45.02
C THR A 751 42.20 52.43 -45.48
N GLU A 752 40.94 52.19 -45.03
CA GLU A 752 39.73 51.69 -45.76
C GLU A 752 39.72 50.47 -46.73
N SER A 753 38.63 49.68 -46.83
CA SER A 753 37.26 49.79 -46.27
C SER A 753 36.50 48.45 -46.12
N CYS A 754 35.56 48.43 -45.15
CA CYS A 754 34.24 47.77 -45.12
C CYS A 754 34.08 46.25 -45.44
N SER A 755 33.26 45.46 -44.73
CA SER A 755 32.12 45.79 -43.85
C SER A 755 31.76 44.65 -42.87
N LEU A 756 31.25 45.00 -41.67
CA LEU A 756 29.95 44.52 -41.14
C LEU A 756 29.51 45.38 -39.93
N SER A 757 28.21 45.40 -39.64
CA SER A 757 27.55 46.38 -38.76
C SER A 757 27.56 46.06 -37.25
N SER A 758 27.48 47.12 -36.45
CA SER A 758 27.26 47.16 -34.98
C SER A 758 25.90 46.57 -34.56
N VAL A 759 25.61 46.23 -33.29
CA VAL A 759 25.26 47.06 -32.10
C VAL A 759 24.90 46.04 -30.98
N ALA A 760 25.03 46.23 -29.66
CA ALA A 760 25.84 47.08 -28.78
C ALA A 760 25.79 46.49 -27.34
N PHE A 761 26.71 46.91 -26.45
CA PHE A 761 26.65 46.62 -25.02
C PHE A 761 25.70 47.58 -24.28
N VAL A 762 25.09 47.10 -23.19
CA VAL A 762 24.49 47.94 -22.14
C VAL A 762 25.08 47.49 -20.79
N PRO A 763 25.56 48.40 -19.92
CA PRO A 763 26.22 48.04 -18.67
C PRO A 763 25.22 47.69 -17.56
N CYS A 764 25.67 46.87 -16.59
CA CYS A 764 24.93 46.62 -15.35
C CYS A 764 24.97 47.83 -14.42
N HIS A 765 23.91 47.98 -13.63
CA HIS A 765 23.79 48.94 -12.55
C HIS A 765 23.55 48.24 -11.21
#